data_AF-A0A8H2WHH1-F1
#
_entry.id   AF-A0A8H2WHH1-F1
#
_cell.length_a   1.000
_cell.length_b   1.000
_cell.length_c   1.000
_cell.angle_alpha   90.00
_cell.angle_beta   90.00
_cell.angle_gamma   90.00
#
_symmetry.space_group_name_H-M   'P 1'
#
loop_
_entity.id
_entity.type
_entity.pdbx_description
1 polymer ?
#
loop_
_entity_poly.entity_id
_entity_poly.type
_entity_poly.pdbx_seq_one_letter_code
_entity_poly.pdbx_strand_id
1 'polypeptide(L)'
;MTTPIPQPPAIPFLGNVTDIDTELPSKSFTLLAKQYGEIFALNLLGKSVVAISSVKLAQEVLDEKRFHKAVGTALVEVRNLVSDGLFTAYHGEANWGIAHRILMPAFGPLSIKSMFDDMFDVISQLVLKWERFGPEHEIDPTDDFTRLAFETIALCTFNYRLNTFYTEGEPPFVKAMGDFLKECFLRSRRPTIVQALSYGSNAKYAADMEIMNNLANKIVKDRKDHPSDKKDLLNAMLLGKDPQTGKGLSEENIKAQMLTFLIAGHETTSGMLSFAMAHIMNNPEVYAKIRNEVDTVIGREPIKFEHLSKLTYINAVLRESLRVTPSIGQFAVTPYKDEIVGDGKYLIKKDTIVAVLAADIGKDPTVWGEDAETFNPSRMLDGKFEALPPKAWLPFGNGARACIGRPFAWQEALIAIATLFQKFDFKPHDKSYTLQLKQTLTLKPKDFTFHAIPRKGAPSFSVAAASSQTTNGSAPGKEVVGGESKGAPLYVFYGSNTGSCEGFAQNIASEAAGKGFRATIGTLNSTVGNLPKDGPVIIITASFEGEPADNAGHFVEVLVNSTNAKELEGVSFAVFGAGNHDWVHTYQRIPKLIDDTLEKKGAKRLLERGEGDAGGDRFTESFDEWESKLWEALSKQYGVAAKEASSAPSLEVKFVGAPTDRAVTLRQPDSRLGLVIENRLLTAAGAPAKHHLEFELPQDMTYQAGDYLAILPSNPPDYVRRVLARFKVSPEQEIVLSAAGPTTLPTDKPVSISEVLSGAR
;
A
#
# COMPACT_ATOMS: atom_id res chain seq x y z
N MET A 1 -39.33 13.66 23.08
CA MET A 1 -39.82 13.75 21.69
C MET A 1 -38.66 14.20 20.84
N THR A 2 -38.43 13.58 19.68
CA THR A 2 -37.37 14.00 18.76
C THR A 2 -37.78 15.28 18.03
N THR A 3 -36.81 16.11 17.69
CA THR A 3 -37.00 17.33 16.91
C THR A 3 -36.92 16.98 15.42
N PRO A 4 -37.80 17.52 14.56
CA PRO A 4 -37.65 17.40 13.12
C PRO A 4 -36.29 17.94 12.66
N ILE A 5 -35.62 17.21 11.77
CA ILE A 5 -34.39 17.69 11.14
C ILE A 5 -34.74 18.91 10.27
N PRO A 6 -33.98 20.02 10.36
CA PRO A 6 -34.19 21.19 9.49
C PRO A 6 -34.20 20.80 8.00
N GLN A 7 -35.13 21.34 7.22
CA GLN A 7 -35.24 21.02 5.80
C GLN A 7 -35.62 22.27 5.00
N PRO A 8 -34.95 22.56 3.87
CA PRO A 8 -35.36 23.61 2.95
C PRO A 8 -36.74 23.34 2.34
N PRO A 9 -37.52 24.38 2.03
CA PRO A 9 -38.83 24.23 1.38
C PRO A 9 -38.73 23.35 0.12
N ALA A 10 -39.53 22.28 0.08
CA ALA A 10 -39.50 21.32 -1.01
C ALA A 10 -40.56 21.66 -2.07
N ILE A 11 -40.19 21.54 -3.35
CA ILE A 11 -41.13 21.63 -4.47
C ILE A 11 -41.94 20.32 -4.55
N PRO A 12 -43.28 20.36 -4.76
CA PRO A 12 -44.08 19.15 -4.92
C PRO A 12 -43.49 18.19 -5.98
N PHE A 13 -43.40 16.91 -5.65
CA PHE A 13 -42.85 15.81 -6.47
C PHE A 13 -41.35 15.87 -6.82
N LEU A 14 -40.75 17.04 -6.93
CA LEU A 14 -39.31 17.22 -7.20
C LEU A 14 -38.45 17.25 -5.93
N GLY A 15 -39.03 17.71 -4.82
CA GLY A 15 -38.30 17.91 -3.58
C GLY A 15 -37.35 19.11 -3.66
N ASN A 16 -36.08 18.89 -3.28
CA ASN A 16 -34.99 19.87 -3.19
C ASN A 16 -33.98 19.73 -4.35
N VAL A 17 -34.36 19.06 -5.45
CA VAL A 17 -33.45 18.85 -6.59
C VAL A 17 -32.97 20.17 -7.20
N THR A 18 -33.82 21.20 -7.22
CA THR A 18 -33.49 22.54 -7.73
C THR A 18 -32.58 23.34 -6.81
N ASP A 19 -32.44 22.93 -5.55
CA ASP A 19 -31.54 23.56 -4.58
C ASP A 19 -30.07 23.12 -4.80
N ILE A 20 -29.85 22.09 -5.63
CA ILE A 20 -28.55 21.46 -5.87
C ILE A 20 -28.02 21.84 -7.26
N ASP A 21 -26.90 22.56 -7.28
CA ASP A 21 -26.22 22.98 -8.50
C ASP A 21 -25.85 21.78 -9.39
N THR A 22 -26.03 21.91 -10.70
CA THR A 22 -25.79 20.82 -11.66
C THR A 22 -24.32 20.50 -11.88
N GLU A 23 -23.44 21.49 -11.77
CA GLU A 23 -22.01 21.39 -12.03
C GLU A 23 -21.19 21.23 -10.75
N LEU A 24 -21.60 21.86 -9.64
CA LEU A 24 -20.89 21.86 -8.37
C LEU A 24 -21.82 21.61 -7.16
N PRO A 25 -22.44 20.42 -7.03
CA PRO A 25 -23.34 20.10 -5.91
C PRO A 25 -22.73 20.33 -4.53
N SER A 26 -21.43 20.03 -4.37
CA SER A 26 -20.74 20.19 -3.08
C SER A 26 -20.91 21.61 -2.53
N LYS A 27 -20.86 22.62 -3.40
CA LYS A 27 -21.10 24.02 -3.02
C LYS A 27 -22.53 24.24 -2.51
N SER A 28 -23.54 23.63 -3.14
CA SER A 28 -24.92 23.69 -2.62
C SER A 28 -25.03 23.06 -1.24
N PHE A 29 -24.41 21.90 -1.01
CA PHE A 29 -24.41 21.26 0.32
C PHE A 29 -23.75 22.16 1.38
N THR A 30 -22.60 22.78 1.08
CA THR A 30 -21.95 23.75 1.98
C THR A 30 -22.85 24.96 2.26
N LEU A 31 -23.50 25.54 1.25
CA LEU A 31 -24.39 26.68 1.45
C LEU A 31 -25.62 26.32 2.29
N LEU A 32 -26.19 25.13 2.07
CA LEU A 32 -27.29 24.61 2.87
C LEU A 32 -26.86 24.32 4.31
N ALA A 33 -25.66 23.79 4.54
CA ALA A 33 -25.10 23.62 5.88
C ALA A 33 -24.96 24.98 6.60
N LYS A 34 -24.48 26.01 5.91
CA LYS A 34 -24.37 27.38 6.47
C LYS A 34 -25.74 27.98 6.82
N GLN A 35 -26.79 27.62 6.09
CA GLN A 35 -28.14 28.15 6.31
C GLN A 35 -28.96 27.36 7.34
N TYR A 36 -28.89 26.03 7.34
CA TYR A 36 -29.74 25.14 8.15
C TYR A 36 -29.00 24.52 9.34
N GLY A 37 -27.68 24.72 9.43
CA GLY A 37 -26.84 24.27 10.53
C GLY A 37 -26.14 22.94 10.26
N GLU A 38 -25.61 22.34 11.33
CA GLU A 38 -24.78 21.13 11.29
C GLU A 38 -25.48 19.88 10.75
N ILE A 39 -26.81 19.87 10.70
CA ILE A 39 -27.65 18.78 10.17
C ILE A 39 -28.86 19.33 9.42
N PHE A 40 -29.12 18.80 8.23
CA PHE A 40 -30.32 19.13 7.45
C PHE A 40 -30.78 17.94 6.60
N ALA A 41 -32.06 17.90 6.27
CA ALA A 41 -32.66 16.90 5.40
C ALA A 41 -32.93 17.48 4.02
N LEU A 42 -32.89 16.64 2.99
CA LEU A 42 -33.28 16.94 1.63
C LEU A 42 -34.19 15.82 1.11
N ASN A 43 -35.20 16.21 0.34
CA ASN A 43 -35.97 15.27 -0.46
C ASN A 43 -35.45 15.32 -1.90
N LEU A 44 -34.79 14.27 -2.38
CA LEU A 44 -34.29 14.20 -3.76
C LEU A 44 -35.12 13.16 -4.53
N LEU A 45 -36.10 13.64 -5.32
CA LEU A 45 -37.01 12.79 -6.10
C LEU A 45 -37.72 11.72 -5.25
N GLY A 46 -38.23 12.09 -4.08
CA GLY A 46 -38.94 11.20 -3.16
C GLY A 46 -38.04 10.42 -2.20
N LYS A 47 -36.71 10.54 -2.33
CA LYS A 47 -35.75 9.92 -1.40
C LYS A 47 -35.28 10.91 -0.35
N SER A 48 -35.40 10.55 0.92
CA SER A 48 -34.86 11.34 2.03
C SER A 48 -33.34 11.15 2.12
N VAL A 49 -32.61 12.25 2.15
CA VAL A 49 -31.16 12.29 2.42
C VAL A 49 -30.94 13.24 3.59
N VAL A 50 -30.16 12.81 4.58
CA VAL A 50 -29.73 13.67 5.69
C VAL A 50 -28.28 14.04 5.44
N ALA A 51 -27.90 15.31 5.56
CA ALA A 51 -26.53 15.76 5.49
C ALA A 51 -26.05 16.22 6.86
N ILE A 52 -24.79 15.90 7.20
CA ILE A 52 -24.13 16.35 8.44
C ILE A 52 -22.78 16.99 8.13
N SER A 53 -22.44 18.06 8.87
CA SER A 53 -21.26 18.88 8.60
C SER A 53 -20.41 19.23 9.83
N SER A 54 -20.73 18.74 11.02
CA SER A 54 -19.93 18.96 12.24
C SER A 54 -19.13 17.73 12.67
N VAL A 55 -18.00 17.97 13.35
CA VAL A 55 -17.18 16.90 13.94
C VAL A 55 -17.98 16.12 14.98
N LYS A 56 -18.82 16.79 15.75
CA LYS A 56 -19.66 16.18 16.78
C LYS A 56 -20.62 15.14 16.19
N LEU A 57 -21.36 15.50 15.15
CA LEU A 57 -22.27 14.55 14.50
C LEU A 57 -21.50 13.45 13.77
N ALA A 58 -20.33 13.76 13.19
CA ALA A 58 -19.47 12.77 12.57
C ALA A 58 -19.05 11.67 13.56
N GLN A 59 -18.72 12.01 14.81
CA GLN A 59 -18.40 11.02 15.85
C GLN A 59 -19.55 10.05 16.14
N GLU A 60 -20.80 10.49 16.02
CA GLU A 60 -21.97 9.62 16.21
C GLU A 60 -22.28 8.77 14.97
N VAL A 61 -22.35 9.40 13.79
CA VAL A 61 -22.80 8.71 12.56
C VAL A 61 -21.73 7.82 11.94
N LEU A 62 -20.48 7.95 12.38
CA LEU A 62 -19.36 7.11 11.93
C LEU A 62 -19.03 5.97 12.91
N ASP A 63 -19.87 5.74 13.92
CA ASP A 63 -19.83 4.52 14.74
C ASP A 63 -20.32 3.31 13.91
N GLU A 64 -19.39 2.41 13.56
CA GLU A 64 -19.66 1.23 12.73
C GLU A 64 -20.60 0.21 13.38
N LYS A 65 -20.90 0.34 14.68
CA LYS A 65 -21.93 -0.47 15.36
C LYS A 65 -23.34 0.02 15.08
N ARG A 66 -23.48 1.30 14.73
CA ARG A 66 -24.76 1.99 14.51
C ARG A 66 -25.03 2.21 13.02
N PHE A 67 -23.98 2.49 12.25
CA PHE A 67 -24.04 2.82 10.84
C PHE A 67 -23.09 1.96 10.00
N HIS A 68 -23.40 1.83 8.72
CA HIS A 68 -22.50 1.23 7.73
C HIS A 68 -22.42 2.08 6.47
N LYS A 69 -21.39 1.86 5.66
CA LYS A 69 -21.26 2.51 4.35
C LYS A 69 -22.51 2.32 3.49
N ALA A 70 -23.00 3.41 2.91
CA ALA A 70 -24.06 3.41 1.93
C ALA A 70 -23.47 3.51 0.52
N VAL A 71 -23.90 2.62 -0.37
CA VAL A 71 -23.59 2.69 -1.81
C VAL A 71 -24.79 3.32 -2.49
N GLY A 72 -24.76 4.64 -2.62
CA GLY A 72 -25.84 5.44 -3.20
C GLY A 72 -25.40 6.20 -4.44
N THR A 73 -26.39 6.72 -5.17
CA THR A 73 -26.24 7.70 -6.26
C THR A 73 -25.20 7.30 -7.31
N ALA A 74 -24.09 8.02 -7.43
CA ALA A 74 -23.08 7.80 -8.45
C ALA A 74 -22.35 6.46 -8.28
N LEU A 75 -22.20 5.96 -7.05
CA LEU A 75 -21.54 4.68 -6.82
C LEU A 75 -22.35 3.48 -7.33
N VAL A 76 -23.68 3.61 -7.43
CA VAL A 76 -24.53 2.60 -8.05
C VAL A 76 -24.27 2.53 -9.56
N GLU A 77 -23.99 3.67 -10.19
CA GLU A 77 -23.64 3.70 -11.61
C GLU A 77 -22.23 3.15 -11.83
N VAL A 78 -21.24 3.56 -11.01
CA VAL A 78 -19.87 3.01 -11.07
C VAL A 78 -19.87 1.48 -10.89
N ARG A 79 -20.75 0.97 -10.03
CA ARG A 79 -20.95 -0.47 -9.80
C ARG A 79 -21.30 -1.24 -11.08
N ASN A 80 -21.91 -0.63 -12.09
CA ASN A 80 -22.20 -1.31 -13.36
C ASN A 80 -20.93 -1.78 -14.10
N LEU A 81 -19.77 -1.15 -13.83
CA LEU A 81 -18.48 -1.55 -14.38
C LEU A 81 -17.71 -2.48 -13.42
N VAL A 82 -17.69 -2.15 -12.14
CA VAL A 82 -16.78 -2.80 -11.16
C VAL A 82 -17.50 -3.70 -10.16
N SER A 83 -18.78 -3.98 -10.35
CA SER A 83 -19.57 -4.94 -9.56
C SER A 83 -19.35 -4.78 -8.05
N ASP A 84 -19.11 -5.88 -7.34
CA ASP A 84 -18.77 -5.92 -5.91
C ASP A 84 -17.27 -5.77 -5.63
N GLY A 85 -16.59 -4.94 -6.43
CA GLY A 85 -15.28 -4.39 -6.10
C GLY A 85 -15.30 -3.65 -4.76
N LEU A 86 -14.14 -3.52 -4.09
CA LEU A 86 -14.03 -2.97 -2.73
C LEU A 86 -14.76 -1.63 -2.53
N PHE A 87 -14.72 -0.78 -3.57
CA PHE A 87 -15.29 0.56 -3.55
C PHE A 87 -16.82 0.59 -3.65
N THR A 88 -17.44 -0.34 -4.38
CA THR A 88 -18.88 -0.34 -4.71
C THR A 88 -19.63 -1.53 -4.11
N ALA A 89 -18.95 -2.43 -3.41
CA ALA A 89 -19.60 -3.53 -2.70
C ALA A 89 -20.59 -3.02 -1.64
N TYR A 90 -21.81 -3.53 -1.67
CA TYR A 90 -22.82 -3.28 -0.65
C TYR A 90 -22.39 -3.89 0.69
N HIS A 91 -22.98 -3.39 1.77
CA HIS A 91 -22.82 -4.04 3.06
C HIS A 91 -23.40 -5.46 3.01
N GLY A 92 -22.69 -6.43 3.59
CA GLY A 92 -23.08 -7.84 3.61
C GLY A 92 -22.64 -8.66 2.39
N GLU A 93 -22.10 -8.05 1.32
CA GLU A 93 -21.55 -8.82 0.20
C GLU A 93 -20.25 -9.52 0.60
N ALA A 94 -20.23 -10.87 0.49
CA ALA A 94 -19.10 -11.68 0.93
C ALA A 94 -17.78 -11.34 0.23
N ASN A 95 -17.84 -10.98 -1.06
CA ASN A 95 -16.68 -10.62 -1.86
C ASN A 95 -15.94 -9.40 -1.30
N TRP A 96 -16.62 -8.47 -0.62
CA TRP A 96 -15.94 -7.35 0.03
C TRP A 96 -14.96 -7.84 1.10
N GLY A 97 -15.41 -8.72 2.01
CA GLY A 97 -14.58 -9.24 3.08
C GLY A 97 -13.44 -10.14 2.57
N ILE A 98 -13.72 -10.99 1.58
CA ILE A 98 -12.72 -11.85 0.93
C ILE A 98 -11.64 -10.99 0.26
N ALA A 99 -12.03 -10.05 -0.60
CA ALA A 99 -11.09 -9.17 -1.29
C ALA A 99 -10.33 -8.28 -0.31
N HIS A 100 -10.99 -7.73 0.71
CA HIS A 100 -10.34 -6.90 1.71
C HIS A 100 -9.19 -7.65 2.39
N ARG A 101 -9.45 -8.85 2.91
CA ARG A 101 -8.42 -9.64 3.60
C ARG A 101 -7.30 -10.13 2.69
N ILE A 102 -7.61 -10.44 1.42
CA ILE A 102 -6.59 -10.82 0.43
C ILE A 102 -5.69 -9.63 0.05
N LEU A 103 -6.26 -8.42 -0.06
CA LEU A 103 -5.58 -7.28 -0.66
C LEU A 103 -4.95 -6.31 0.35
N MET A 104 -5.43 -6.26 1.59
CA MET A 104 -4.86 -5.42 2.66
C MET A 104 -3.34 -5.58 2.85
N PRO A 105 -2.75 -6.79 2.81
CA PRO A 105 -1.30 -6.95 2.93
C PRO A 105 -0.49 -6.25 1.83
N ALA A 106 -1.03 -6.15 0.61
CA ALA A 106 -0.37 -5.46 -0.50
C ALA A 106 -0.28 -3.94 -0.28
N PHE A 107 -1.09 -3.38 0.62
CA PHE A 107 -1.05 -1.98 1.04
C PHE A 107 -0.41 -1.78 2.42
N GLY A 108 0.25 -2.82 2.95
CA GLY A 108 1.02 -2.75 4.19
C GLY A 108 2.32 -1.93 4.05
N PRO A 109 2.88 -1.41 5.15
CA PRO A 109 4.06 -0.55 5.13
C PRO A 109 5.26 -1.12 4.35
N LEU A 110 5.53 -2.42 4.49
CA LEU A 110 6.63 -3.09 3.78
C LEU A 110 6.38 -3.16 2.27
N SER A 111 5.16 -3.51 1.87
CA SER A 111 4.73 -3.58 0.47
C SER A 111 4.82 -2.20 -0.17
N ILE A 112 4.33 -1.17 0.51
CA ILE A 112 4.37 0.22 0.04
C ILE A 112 5.80 0.74 -0.06
N LYS A 113 6.65 0.47 0.94
CA LYS A 113 8.09 0.76 0.89
C LYS A 113 8.73 0.15 -0.36
N SER A 114 8.40 -1.10 -0.69
CA SER A 114 8.97 -1.77 -1.87
C SER A 114 8.52 -1.18 -3.21
N MET A 115 7.46 -0.37 -3.23
CA MET A 115 6.97 0.32 -4.44
C MET A 115 7.69 1.66 -4.67
N PHE A 116 8.58 2.09 -3.78
CA PHE A 116 9.26 3.39 -3.89
C PHE A 116 9.95 3.59 -5.23
N ASP A 117 10.75 2.62 -5.69
CA ASP A 117 11.52 2.72 -6.93
C ASP A 117 10.60 2.77 -8.17
N ASP A 118 9.53 1.98 -8.18
CA ASP A 118 8.52 1.99 -9.25
C ASP A 118 7.81 3.36 -9.31
N MET A 119 7.41 3.92 -8.16
CA MET A 119 6.82 5.27 -8.08
C MET A 119 7.81 6.34 -8.57
N PHE A 120 9.06 6.27 -8.12
CA PHE A 120 10.09 7.23 -8.48
C PHE A 120 10.44 7.18 -9.98
N ASP A 121 10.42 6.01 -10.61
CA ASP A 121 10.56 5.88 -12.06
C ASP A 121 9.47 6.66 -12.81
N VAL A 122 8.21 6.43 -12.49
CA VAL A 122 7.09 7.12 -13.16
C VAL A 122 7.15 8.64 -12.93
N ILE A 123 7.45 9.08 -11.71
CA ILE A 123 7.62 10.51 -11.39
C ILE A 123 8.79 11.11 -12.17
N SER A 124 9.88 10.36 -12.35
CA SER A 124 11.02 10.80 -13.17
C SER A 124 10.64 10.99 -14.64
N GLN A 125 9.68 10.23 -15.16
CA GLN A 125 9.16 10.43 -16.52
C GLN A 125 8.35 11.73 -16.64
N LEU A 126 7.54 12.07 -15.63
CA LEU A 126 6.85 13.36 -15.56
C LEU A 126 7.86 14.52 -15.52
N VAL A 127 8.89 14.39 -14.69
CA VAL A 127 9.98 15.37 -14.61
C VAL A 127 10.66 15.57 -15.97
N LEU A 128 11.01 14.48 -16.65
CA LEU A 128 11.64 14.54 -17.97
C LEU A 128 10.71 15.13 -19.04
N LYS A 129 9.40 14.88 -18.95
CA LYS A 129 8.40 15.52 -19.82
C LYS A 129 8.48 17.03 -19.67
N TRP A 130 8.35 17.55 -18.46
CA TRP A 130 8.37 19.00 -18.19
C TRP A 130 9.71 19.64 -18.56
N GLU A 131 10.83 18.97 -18.27
CA GLU A 131 12.16 19.47 -18.65
C GLU A 131 12.34 19.60 -20.17
N ARG A 132 11.81 18.64 -20.96
CA ARG A 132 11.91 18.66 -22.43
C ARG A 132 11.08 19.76 -23.08
N PHE A 133 9.91 20.08 -22.53
CA PHE A 133 9.09 21.18 -23.04
C PHE A 133 9.67 22.56 -22.69
N GLY A 134 10.42 22.63 -21.59
CA GLY A 134 11.12 23.84 -21.18
C GLY A 134 10.26 24.84 -20.40
N PRO A 135 10.90 25.94 -19.92
CA PRO A 135 10.32 26.81 -18.90
C PRO A 135 9.12 27.65 -19.34
N GLU A 136 8.90 27.82 -20.65
CA GLU A 136 7.81 28.63 -21.20
C GLU A 136 6.55 27.81 -21.54
N HIS A 137 6.62 26.47 -21.44
CA HIS A 137 5.46 25.62 -21.71
C HIS A 137 4.43 25.75 -20.60
N GLU A 138 3.18 25.99 -20.98
CA GLU A 138 2.04 25.97 -20.06
C GLU A 138 1.69 24.52 -19.73
N ILE A 139 1.67 24.18 -18.44
CA ILE A 139 1.35 22.86 -17.94
C ILE A 139 -0.06 22.89 -17.33
N ASP A 140 -0.90 21.95 -17.77
CA ASP A 140 -2.09 21.53 -17.03
C ASP A 140 -1.69 20.41 -16.04
N PRO A 141 -1.46 20.73 -14.75
CA PRO A 141 -1.09 19.74 -13.75
C PRO A 141 -2.17 18.68 -13.53
N THR A 142 -3.44 18.98 -13.80
CA THR A 142 -4.53 18.03 -13.57
C THR A 142 -4.44 16.87 -14.56
N ASP A 143 -4.17 17.15 -15.84
CA ASP A 143 -3.94 16.10 -16.86
C ASP A 143 -2.68 15.30 -16.53
N ASP A 144 -1.59 15.99 -16.22
CA ASP A 144 -0.30 15.35 -16.00
C ASP A 144 -0.23 14.51 -14.73
N PHE A 145 -0.85 14.97 -13.63
CA PHE A 145 -0.97 14.15 -12.43
C PHE A 145 -1.97 13.01 -12.61
N THR A 146 -2.94 13.13 -13.51
CA THR A 146 -3.83 12.02 -13.87
C THR A 146 -3.08 10.94 -14.63
N ARG A 147 -2.24 11.31 -15.60
CA ARG A 147 -1.33 10.37 -16.30
C ARG A 147 -0.37 9.69 -15.33
N LEU A 148 0.26 10.48 -14.45
CA LEU A 148 1.12 9.98 -13.38
C LEU A 148 0.41 8.90 -12.56
N ALA A 149 -0.73 9.23 -11.95
CA ALA A 149 -1.42 8.32 -11.05
C ALA A 149 -1.89 7.02 -11.74
N PHE A 150 -2.31 7.10 -13.01
CA PHE A 150 -2.62 5.91 -13.82
C PHE A 150 -1.40 5.02 -14.07
N GLU A 151 -0.28 5.62 -14.46
CA GLU A 151 0.94 4.88 -14.75
C GLU A 151 1.50 4.25 -13.47
N THR A 152 1.52 5.00 -12.36
CA THR A 152 2.01 4.53 -11.06
C THR A 152 1.16 3.37 -10.53
N ILE A 153 -0.17 3.49 -10.52
CA ILE A 153 -1.02 2.39 -10.04
C ILE A 153 -0.85 1.15 -10.91
N ALA A 154 -0.81 1.29 -12.24
CA ALA A 154 -0.65 0.16 -13.15
C ALA A 154 0.71 -0.54 -12.98
N LEU A 155 1.79 0.23 -12.83
CA LEU A 155 3.13 -0.32 -12.65
C LEU A 155 3.30 -0.99 -11.29
N CYS A 156 2.96 -0.30 -10.20
CA CYS A 156 3.20 -0.81 -8.85
C CYS A 156 2.28 -1.98 -8.49
N THR A 157 1.03 -1.98 -8.97
CA THR A 157 0.03 -2.98 -8.55
C THR A 157 -0.13 -4.14 -9.53
N PHE A 158 0.09 -3.91 -10.83
CA PHE A 158 -0.11 -4.92 -11.89
C PHE A 158 1.16 -5.20 -12.70
N ASN A 159 2.29 -4.55 -12.39
CA ASN A 159 3.53 -4.64 -13.15
C ASN A 159 3.33 -4.36 -14.65
N TYR A 160 2.46 -3.40 -14.97
CA TYR A 160 2.05 -3.11 -16.34
C TYR A 160 2.26 -1.63 -16.65
N ARG A 161 2.89 -1.34 -17.80
CA ARG A 161 3.07 0.04 -18.27
C ARG A 161 1.97 0.44 -19.24
N LEU A 162 1.23 1.48 -18.90
CA LEU A 162 0.24 2.10 -19.77
C LEU A 162 0.91 3.03 -20.79
N ASN A 163 2.13 3.50 -20.50
CA ASN A 163 2.89 4.48 -21.27
C ASN A 163 2.09 5.76 -21.58
N THR A 164 1.37 6.25 -20.58
CA THR A 164 0.49 7.43 -20.68
C THR A 164 1.24 8.72 -21.07
N PHE A 165 2.53 8.83 -20.75
CA PHE A 165 3.38 9.96 -21.16
C PHE A 165 3.90 9.90 -22.61
N TYR A 166 3.77 8.77 -23.29
CA TYR A 166 4.28 8.54 -24.65
C TYR A 166 3.18 8.54 -25.72
N THR A 167 1.95 8.84 -25.34
CA THR A 167 0.81 8.92 -26.25
C THR A 167 0.52 10.38 -26.59
N GLU A 168 0.43 10.71 -27.87
CA GLU A 168 -0.06 12.01 -28.32
C GLU A 168 -1.54 12.15 -27.97
N GLY A 169 -1.91 13.28 -27.35
CA GLY A 169 -3.26 13.49 -26.84
C GLY A 169 -3.59 12.65 -25.60
N GLU A 170 -4.88 12.58 -25.25
CA GLU A 170 -5.36 11.81 -24.11
C GLU A 170 -5.46 10.32 -24.48
N PRO A 171 -4.82 9.39 -23.74
CA PRO A 171 -4.90 7.96 -24.04
C PRO A 171 -6.36 7.47 -24.06
N PRO A 172 -6.77 6.57 -24.99
CA PRO A 172 -8.17 6.17 -25.13
C PRO A 172 -8.82 5.64 -23.84
N PHE A 173 -8.06 4.88 -23.03
CA PHE A 173 -8.53 4.38 -21.74
C PHE A 173 -8.72 5.50 -20.70
N VAL A 174 -7.80 6.48 -20.64
CA VAL A 174 -7.90 7.63 -19.73
C VAL A 174 -9.15 8.44 -20.06
N LYS A 175 -9.36 8.71 -21.36
CA LYS A 175 -10.55 9.38 -21.85
C LYS A 175 -11.84 8.61 -21.55
N ALA A 176 -11.86 7.30 -21.83
CA ALA A 176 -13.02 6.44 -21.54
C ALA A 176 -13.36 6.42 -20.06
N MET A 177 -12.36 6.37 -19.18
CA MET A 177 -12.55 6.44 -17.73
C MET A 177 -13.16 7.79 -17.31
N GLY A 178 -12.59 8.91 -17.78
CA GLY A 178 -13.10 10.25 -17.47
C GLY A 178 -14.54 10.47 -17.95
N ASP A 179 -14.83 10.06 -19.19
CA ASP A 179 -16.18 10.12 -19.78
C ASP A 179 -17.18 9.24 -19.00
N PHE A 180 -16.77 8.02 -18.63
CA PHE A 180 -17.58 7.09 -17.84
C PHE A 180 -17.92 7.67 -16.47
N LEU A 181 -16.93 8.16 -15.71
CA LEU A 181 -17.15 8.70 -14.37
C LEU A 181 -18.01 9.96 -14.40
N LYS A 182 -17.82 10.82 -15.40
CA LYS A 182 -18.68 11.98 -15.64
C LYS A 182 -20.12 11.55 -15.90
N GLU A 183 -20.33 10.54 -16.75
CA GLU A 183 -21.68 10.04 -17.03
C GLU A 183 -22.28 9.31 -15.81
N CYS A 184 -21.52 8.56 -15.00
CA CYS A 184 -22.01 8.01 -13.72
C CYS A 184 -22.59 9.10 -12.82
N PHE A 185 -21.87 10.22 -12.71
CA PHE A 185 -22.33 11.37 -11.94
C PHE A 185 -23.62 11.98 -12.52
N LEU A 186 -23.68 12.19 -13.85
CA LEU A 186 -24.87 12.74 -14.51
C LEU A 186 -26.09 11.80 -14.41
N ARG A 187 -25.90 10.49 -14.62
CA ARG A 187 -26.94 9.44 -14.52
C ARG A 187 -27.55 9.40 -13.12
N SER A 188 -26.74 9.57 -12.07
CA SER A 188 -27.21 9.55 -10.67
C SER A 188 -28.25 10.62 -10.33
N ARG A 189 -28.38 11.65 -11.17
CA ARG A 189 -29.30 12.78 -11.01
C ARG A 189 -30.38 12.83 -12.10
N ARG A 190 -30.30 11.94 -13.09
CA ARG A 190 -31.22 11.90 -14.22
C ARG A 190 -32.42 11.03 -13.85
N PRO A 191 -33.68 11.49 -14.03
CA PRO A 191 -34.84 10.63 -13.86
C PRO A 191 -34.78 9.41 -14.79
N THR A 192 -35.24 8.25 -14.32
CA THR A 192 -35.13 6.96 -15.05
C THR A 192 -35.70 7.02 -16.47
N ILE A 193 -36.81 7.73 -16.68
CA ILE A 193 -37.42 7.87 -18.01
C ILE A 193 -36.54 8.67 -18.98
N VAL A 194 -35.88 9.73 -18.49
CA VAL A 194 -34.95 10.54 -19.30
C VAL A 194 -33.70 9.73 -19.60
N GLN A 195 -33.23 8.92 -18.64
CA GLN A 195 -32.11 7.99 -18.86
C GLN A 195 -32.42 6.98 -19.95
N ALA A 196 -33.63 6.40 -19.97
CA ALA A 196 -34.04 5.41 -20.96
C ALA A 196 -34.04 5.98 -22.40
N LEU A 197 -34.39 7.26 -22.55
CA LEU A 197 -34.42 7.95 -23.85
C LEU A 197 -33.06 8.50 -24.31
N SER A 198 -32.04 8.48 -23.43
CA SER A 198 -30.71 9.04 -23.72
C SER A 198 -29.82 8.06 -24.50
N TYR A 199 -30.29 7.57 -25.67
CA TYR A 199 -29.66 6.48 -26.43
C TYR A 199 -28.17 6.70 -26.72
N GLY A 200 -27.77 7.90 -27.18
CA GLY A 200 -26.36 8.21 -27.46
C GLY A 200 -25.47 8.16 -26.21
N SER A 201 -25.97 8.72 -25.10
CA SER A 201 -25.26 8.70 -23.81
C SER A 201 -25.12 7.27 -23.28
N ASN A 202 -26.18 6.47 -23.39
CA ASN A 202 -26.17 5.05 -23.00
C ASN A 202 -25.19 4.23 -23.84
N ALA A 203 -25.15 4.44 -25.16
CA ALA A 203 -24.22 3.76 -26.05
C ALA A 203 -22.77 4.12 -25.75
N LYS A 204 -22.48 5.41 -25.52
CA LYS A 204 -21.13 5.88 -25.14
C LYS A 204 -20.71 5.29 -23.79
N TYR A 205 -21.59 5.32 -22.79
CA TYR A 205 -21.38 4.71 -21.47
C TYR A 205 -21.03 3.22 -21.56
N ALA A 206 -21.76 2.47 -22.40
CA ALA A 206 -21.47 1.05 -22.63
C ALA A 206 -20.13 0.83 -23.36
N ALA A 207 -19.81 1.64 -24.37
CA ALA A 207 -18.55 1.57 -25.08
C ALA A 207 -17.34 1.89 -24.17
N ASP A 208 -17.47 2.87 -23.28
CA ASP A 208 -16.42 3.19 -22.30
C ASP A 208 -16.20 2.03 -21.33
N MET A 209 -17.28 1.41 -20.83
CA MET A 209 -17.19 0.18 -20.02
C MET A 209 -16.48 -0.95 -20.76
N GLU A 210 -16.74 -1.13 -22.05
CA GLU A 210 -16.09 -2.15 -22.87
C GLU A 210 -14.58 -1.90 -23.02
N ILE A 211 -14.17 -0.65 -23.30
CA ILE A 211 -12.74 -0.25 -23.38
C ILE A 211 -12.02 -0.61 -22.08
N MET A 212 -12.61 -0.28 -20.93
CA MET A 212 -12.03 -0.55 -19.62
C MET A 212 -11.95 -2.05 -19.32
N ASN A 213 -13.03 -2.79 -19.58
CA ASN A 213 -13.04 -4.25 -19.44
C ASN A 213 -11.98 -4.92 -20.31
N ASN A 214 -11.80 -4.46 -21.55
CA ASN A 214 -10.81 -4.99 -22.48
C ASN A 214 -9.38 -4.76 -21.99
N LEU A 215 -9.09 -3.59 -21.40
CA LEU A 215 -7.79 -3.35 -20.77
C LEU A 215 -7.54 -4.29 -19.59
N ALA A 216 -8.51 -4.41 -18.68
CA ALA A 216 -8.36 -5.30 -17.52
C ALA A 216 -8.15 -6.76 -17.95
N ASN A 217 -8.94 -7.24 -18.91
CA ASN A 217 -8.78 -8.58 -19.49
C ASN A 217 -7.40 -8.77 -20.13
N LYS A 218 -6.89 -7.76 -20.84
CA LYS A 218 -5.56 -7.80 -21.45
C LYS A 218 -4.47 -7.95 -20.39
N ILE A 219 -4.52 -7.17 -19.32
CA ILE A 219 -3.52 -7.22 -18.23
C ILE A 219 -3.58 -8.58 -17.50
N VAL A 220 -4.77 -9.09 -17.18
CA VAL A 220 -4.92 -10.41 -16.56
C VAL A 220 -4.39 -11.52 -17.46
N LYS A 221 -4.74 -11.48 -18.76
CA LYS A 221 -4.27 -12.45 -19.73
C LYS A 221 -2.75 -12.41 -19.86
N ASP A 222 -2.17 -11.22 -19.99
CA ASP A 222 -0.71 -11.04 -20.07
C ASP A 222 0.00 -11.65 -18.85
N ARG A 223 -0.51 -11.41 -17.63
CA ARG A 223 0.04 -12.03 -16.41
C ARG A 223 -0.05 -13.55 -16.40
N LYS A 224 -1.15 -14.11 -16.90
CA LYS A 224 -1.33 -15.57 -16.96
C LYS A 224 -0.41 -16.21 -18.00
N ASP A 225 -0.21 -15.54 -19.14
CA ASP A 225 0.68 -16.00 -20.20
C ASP A 225 2.16 -15.81 -19.84
N HIS A 226 2.46 -14.80 -19.02
CA HIS A 226 3.80 -14.46 -18.54
C HIS A 226 3.84 -14.39 -17.00
N PRO A 227 3.83 -15.54 -16.30
CA PRO A 227 3.87 -15.56 -14.85
C PRO A 227 5.09 -14.83 -14.28
N SER A 228 4.88 -14.15 -13.15
CA SER A 228 5.91 -13.42 -12.42
C SER A 228 5.82 -13.75 -10.94
N ASP A 229 6.95 -13.82 -10.25
CA ASP A 229 7.00 -14.02 -8.79
C ASP A 229 6.91 -12.70 -8.01
N LYS A 230 6.63 -11.56 -8.68
CA LYS A 230 6.48 -10.25 -8.03
C LYS A 230 5.34 -10.31 -7.01
N LYS A 231 5.59 -9.86 -5.77
CA LYS A 231 4.56 -9.80 -4.72
C LYS A 231 3.67 -8.56 -4.89
N ASP A 232 3.01 -8.45 -6.04
CA ASP A 232 2.12 -7.34 -6.37
C ASP A 232 0.64 -7.68 -6.13
N LEU A 233 -0.21 -6.68 -6.33
CA LEU A 233 -1.65 -6.77 -6.08
C LEU A 233 -2.33 -7.75 -7.05
N LEU A 234 -1.86 -7.83 -8.30
CA LEU A 234 -2.40 -8.78 -9.27
C LEU A 234 -2.11 -10.23 -8.86
N ASN A 235 -0.91 -10.53 -8.37
CA ASN A 235 -0.60 -11.84 -7.81
C ASN A 235 -1.37 -12.12 -6.53
N ALA A 236 -1.56 -11.13 -5.66
CA ALA A 236 -2.44 -11.28 -4.50
C ALA A 236 -3.89 -11.65 -4.93
N MET A 237 -4.40 -11.02 -5.99
CA MET A 237 -5.73 -11.33 -6.54
C MET A 237 -5.81 -12.72 -7.19
N LEU A 238 -4.78 -13.13 -7.94
CA LEU A 238 -4.76 -14.40 -8.68
C LEU A 238 -4.47 -15.62 -7.79
N LEU A 239 -3.59 -15.47 -6.80
CA LEU A 239 -3.03 -16.59 -6.03
C LEU A 239 -3.48 -16.56 -4.55
N GLY A 240 -3.91 -15.39 -4.06
CA GLY A 240 -4.30 -15.20 -2.68
C GLY A 240 -5.55 -15.99 -2.31
N LYS A 241 -5.56 -16.47 -1.07
CA LYS A 241 -6.74 -17.08 -0.44
C LYS A 241 -7.07 -16.29 0.81
N ASP A 242 -8.36 -16.06 1.00
CA ASP A 242 -8.86 -15.44 2.21
C ASP A 242 -8.57 -16.37 3.41
N PRO A 243 -7.83 -15.91 4.43
CA PRO A 243 -7.50 -16.72 5.60
C PRO A 243 -8.72 -17.14 6.42
N GLN A 244 -9.85 -16.42 6.33
CA GLN A 244 -11.08 -16.79 7.06
C GLN A 244 -11.90 -17.87 6.36
N THR A 245 -12.03 -17.80 5.03
CA THR A 245 -12.92 -18.68 4.26
C THR A 245 -12.21 -19.72 3.42
N GLY A 246 -10.89 -19.60 3.24
CA GLY A 246 -10.08 -20.42 2.34
C GLY A 246 -10.33 -20.17 0.85
N LYS A 247 -11.21 -19.21 0.50
CA LYS A 247 -11.61 -18.92 -0.89
C LYS A 247 -10.66 -17.93 -1.56
N GLY A 248 -10.40 -18.12 -2.84
CA GLY A 248 -9.78 -17.11 -3.71
C GLY A 248 -10.84 -16.21 -4.36
N LEU A 249 -10.38 -15.21 -5.13
CA LEU A 249 -11.25 -14.35 -5.93
C LEU A 249 -11.62 -15.04 -7.26
N SER A 250 -12.85 -14.83 -7.73
CA SER A 250 -13.24 -15.23 -9.09
C SER A 250 -12.62 -14.31 -10.13
N GLU A 251 -12.45 -14.77 -11.37
CA GLU A 251 -11.90 -13.91 -12.45
C GLU A 251 -12.71 -12.61 -12.64
N GLU A 252 -14.03 -12.70 -12.50
CA GLU A 252 -14.91 -11.53 -12.55
C GLU A 252 -14.61 -10.53 -11.41
N ASN A 253 -14.41 -11.03 -10.18
CA ASN A 253 -14.08 -10.15 -9.06
C ASN A 253 -12.65 -9.59 -9.20
N ILE A 254 -11.67 -10.37 -9.67
CA ILE A 254 -10.31 -9.89 -9.96
C ILE A 254 -10.37 -8.70 -10.93
N LYS A 255 -11.10 -8.83 -12.03
CA LYS A 255 -11.29 -7.75 -13.00
C LYS A 255 -11.96 -6.52 -12.36
N ALA A 256 -13.01 -6.74 -11.56
CA ALA A 256 -13.68 -5.69 -10.80
C ALA A 256 -12.74 -4.95 -9.84
N GLN A 257 -11.87 -5.66 -9.11
CA GLN A 257 -10.89 -5.04 -8.23
C GLN A 257 -9.84 -4.25 -9.02
N MET A 258 -9.32 -4.79 -10.13
CA MET A 258 -8.36 -4.06 -10.98
C MET A 258 -8.93 -2.74 -11.47
N LEU A 259 -10.15 -2.75 -11.99
CA LEU A 259 -10.84 -1.54 -12.42
C LEU A 259 -11.18 -0.62 -11.25
N THR A 260 -11.49 -1.17 -10.07
CA THR A 260 -11.67 -0.41 -8.83
C THR A 260 -10.41 0.37 -8.46
N PHE A 261 -9.23 -0.25 -8.50
CA PHE A 261 -7.97 0.44 -8.18
C PHE A 261 -7.60 1.48 -9.23
N LEU A 262 -7.84 1.19 -10.51
CA LEU A 262 -7.66 2.19 -11.56
C LEU A 262 -8.58 3.39 -11.32
N ILE A 263 -9.88 3.19 -11.07
CA ILE A 263 -10.84 4.27 -10.78
C ILE A 263 -10.45 5.05 -9.52
N ALA A 264 -10.34 4.35 -8.38
CA ALA A 264 -10.21 5.00 -7.08
C ALA A 264 -8.84 5.65 -6.88
N GLY A 265 -7.78 5.09 -7.48
CA GLY A 265 -6.41 5.55 -7.29
C GLY A 265 -5.99 6.74 -8.15
N HIS A 266 -6.54 6.90 -9.37
CA HIS A 266 -6.07 7.93 -10.28
C HIS A 266 -6.61 9.34 -9.96
N GLU A 267 -7.94 9.53 -9.96
CA GLU A 267 -8.55 10.87 -9.90
C GLU A 267 -8.38 11.51 -8.51
N THR A 268 -8.32 10.69 -7.46
CA THR A 268 -8.15 11.17 -6.08
C THR A 268 -6.72 11.63 -5.82
N THR A 269 -5.72 10.86 -6.25
CA THR A 269 -4.30 11.21 -6.07
C THR A 269 -3.92 12.39 -6.97
N SER A 270 -4.41 12.42 -8.22
CA SER A 270 -4.17 13.54 -9.11
C SER A 270 -4.84 14.83 -8.60
N GLY A 271 -6.06 14.74 -8.06
CA GLY A 271 -6.72 15.85 -7.39
C GLY A 271 -5.96 16.35 -6.16
N MET A 272 -5.46 15.44 -5.31
CA MET A 272 -4.66 15.78 -4.13
C MET A 272 -3.39 16.56 -4.51
N LEU A 273 -2.65 16.08 -5.51
CA LEU A 273 -1.45 16.75 -6.04
C LEU A 273 -1.79 18.11 -6.65
N SER A 274 -2.86 18.18 -7.42
CA SER A 274 -3.31 19.42 -8.07
C SER A 274 -3.72 20.49 -7.05
N PHE A 275 -4.53 20.12 -6.05
CA PHE A 275 -4.91 21.04 -4.97
C PHE A 275 -3.72 21.46 -4.13
N ALA A 276 -2.81 20.53 -3.80
CA ALA A 276 -1.59 20.87 -3.08
C ALA A 276 -0.78 21.91 -3.86
N MET A 277 -0.52 21.70 -5.15
CA MET A 277 0.18 22.67 -5.99
C MET A 277 -0.54 24.02 -6.05
N ALA A 278 -1.88 24.03 -6.20
CA ALA A 278 -2.66 25.26 -6.21
C ALA A 278 -2.52 26.05 -4.90
N HIS A 279 -2.61 25.37 -3.75
CA HIS A 279 -2.40 26.01 -2.45
C HIS A 279 -0.96 26.49 -2.27
N ILE A 280 0.03 25.68 -2.63
CA ILE A 280 1.45 26.06 -2.50
C ILE A 280 1.74 27.32 -3.34
N MET A 281 1.29 27.36 -4.59
CA MET A 281 1.55 28.48 -5.50
C MET A 281 0.83 29.77 -5.09
N ASN A 282 -0.33 29.66 -4.44
CA ASN A 282 -1.06 30.81 -3.90
C ASN A 282 -0.50 31.32 -2.56
N ASN A 283 0.46 30.62 -1.95
CA ASN A 283 1.01 30.95 -0.64
C ASN A 283 2.55 31.01 -0.68
N PRO A 284 3.16 32.19 -0.95
CA PRO A 284 4.61 32.33 -1.10
C PRO A 284 5.44 31.85 0.10
N GLU A 285 4.93 32.03 1.33
CA GLU A 285 5.59 31.53 2.53
C GLU A 285 5.63 30.00 2.59
N VAL A 286 4.53 29.34 2.19
CA VAL A 286 4.44 27.88 2.09
C VAL A 286 5.41 27.37 1.03
N TYR A 287 5.41 28.00 -0.16
CA TYR A 287 6.34 27.70 -1.24
C TYR A 287 7.80 27.77 -0.76
N ALA A 288 8.18 28.85 -0.08
CA ALA A 288 9.54 29.04 0.43
C ALA A 288 9.95 27.98 1.45
N LYS A 289 9.04 27.59 2.35
CA LYS A 289 9.28 26.53 3.35
C LYS A 289 9.45 25.16 2.72
N ILE A 290 8.62 24.80 1.71
CA ILE A 290 8.78 23.55 0.95
C ILE A 290 10.13 23.53 0.25
N ARG A 291 10.50 24.61 -0.45
CA ARG A 291 11.79 24.71 -1.12
C ARG A 291 12.94 24.50 -0.14
N ASN A 292 12.89 25.17 1.02
CA ASN A 292 13.91 25.04 2.04
C ASN A 292 13.98 23.62 2.64
N GLU A 293 12.84 22.98 2.89
CA GLU A 293 12.78 21.60 3.37
C GLU A 293 13.40 20.63 2.36
N VAL A 294 13.03 20.72 1.07
CA VAL A 294 13.60 19.88 0.02
C VAL A 294 15.12 20.07 -0.09
N ASP A 295 15.59 21.32 -0.06
CA ASP A 295 17.01 21.63 -0.14
C ASP A 295 17.80 21.13 1.09
N THR A 296 17.17 21.13 2.27
CA THR A 296 17.80 20.68 3.53
C THR A 296 17.81 19.16 3.67
N VAL A 297 16.69 18.51 3.35
CA VAL A 297 16.48 17.08 3.58
C VAL A 297 17.10 16.23 2.47
N ILE A 298 16.92 16.65 1.21
CA ILE A 298 17.30 15.86 0.04
C ILE A 298 18.57 16.44 -0.61
N GLY A 299 18.66 17.77 -0.68
CA GLY A 299 19.78 18.44 -1.34
C GLY A 299 19.81 18.16 -2.85
N ARG A 300 20.97 17.74 -3.36
CA ARG A 300 21.21 17.54 -4.80
C ARG A 300 21.24 16.08 -5.25
N GLU A 301 21.18 15.14 -4.31
CA GLU A 301 21.12 13.71 -4.62
C GLU A 301 19.68 13.29 -4.95
N PRO A 302 19.46 12.22 -5.72
CA PRO A 302 18.13 11.66 -5.91
C PRO A 302 17.44 11.37 -4.56
N ILE A 303 16.13 11.57 -4.52
CA ILE A 303 15.32 11.22 -3.35
C ILE A 303 15.44 9.73 -3.02
N LYS A 304 15.51 9.40 -1.73
CA LYS A 304 15.56 8.04 -1.20
C LYS A 304 14.39 7.83 -0.24
N PHE A 305 14.05 6.58 0.01
CA PHE A 305 12.96 6.23 0.93
C PHE A 305 13.15 6.87 2.31
N GLU A 306 14.38 6.88 2.85
CA GLU A 306 14.69 7.47 4.17
C GLU A 306 14.48 8.99 4.25
N HIS A 307 14.31 9.68 3.12
CA HIS A 307 14.00 11.11 3.13
C HIS A 307 12.52 11.36 3.45
N LEU A 308 11.62 10.42 3.13
CA LEU A 308 10.17 10.68 3.18
C LEU A 308 9.66 11.04 4.57
N SER A 309 10.16 10.40 5.63
CA SER A 309 9.81 10.72 7.01
C SER A 309 10.25 12.11 7.47
N LYS A 310 11.28 12.67 6.83
CA LYS A 310 11.86 13.96 7.17
C LYS A 310 11.16 15.12 6.45
N LEU A 311 10.29 14.84 5.48
CA LEU A 311 9.48 15.83 4.75
C LEU A 311 8.26 16.29 5.55
N THR A 312 8.51 16.73 6.78
CA THR A 312 7.49 17.07 7.77
C THR A 312 6.57 18.22 7.33
N TYR A 313 7.10 19.21 6.63
CA TYR A 313 6.35 20.37 6.14
C TYR A 313 5.54 20.06 4.88
N ILE A 314 6.10 19.32 3.91
CA ILE A 314 5.32 18.81 2.77
C ILE A 314 4.18 17.91 3.27
N ASN A 315 4.44 17.05 4.26
CA ASN A 315 3.40 16.22 4.89
C ASN A 315 2.29 17.09 5.50
N ALA A 316 2.65 18.15 6.23
CA ALA A 316 1.71 19.12 6.77
C ALA A 316 0.90 19.84 5.68
N VAL A 317 1.52 20.19 4.55
CA VAL A 317 0.88 20.80 3.39
C VAL A 317 -0.13 19.86 2.74
N LEU A 318 0.20 18.57 2.60
CA LEU A 318 -0.73 17.56 2.08
C LEU A 318 -1.93 17.36 3.02
N ARG A 319 -1.69 17.26 4.34
CA ARG A 319 -2.75 17.17 5.36
C ARG A 319 -3.70 18.38 5.31
N GLU A 320 -3.15 19.59 5.22
CA GLU A 320 -3.92 20.83 5.13
C GLU A 320 -4.66 20.97 3.80
N SER A 321 -4.05 20.54 2.70
CA SER A 321 -4.69 20.55 1.37
C SER A 321 -5.92 19.65 1.36
N LEU A 322 -5.81 18.44 1.92
CA LEU A 322 -6.94 17.53 2.05
C LEU A 322 -7.97 17.97 3.09
N ARG A 323 -7.58 18.79 4.08
CA ARG A 323 -8.54 19.37 5.02
C ARG A 323 -9.42 20.41 4.33
N VAL A 324 -8.82 21.34 3.59
CA VAL A 324 -9.52 22.49 3.00
C VAL A 324 -10.20 22.12 1.68
N THR A 325 -9.53 21.31 0.85
CA THR A 325 -9.98 20.92 -0.49
C THR A 325 -9.74 19.42 -0.73
N PRO A 326 -10.43 18.53 -0.01
CA PRO A 326 -10.34 17.10 -0.28
C PRO A 326 -10.88 16.78 -1.68
N SER A 327 -10.19 15.90 -2.42
CA SER A 327 -10.68 15.42 -3.71
C SER A 327 -11.99 14.65 -3.60
N ILE A 328 -12.27 14.02 -2.44
CA ILE A 328 -13.58 13.47 -2.11
C ILE A 328 -14.17 14.30 -0.97
N GLY A 329 -15.05 15.25 -1.32
CA GLY A 329 -15.64 16.18 -0.35
C GLY A 329 -16.74 15.58 0.54
N GLN A 330 -17.29 14.42 0.17
CA GLN A 330 -18.34 13.75 0.95
C GLN A 330 -18.38 12.25 0.68
N PHE A 331 -18.90 11.49 1.65
CA PHE A 331 -19.23 10.07 1.51
C PHE A 331 -20.53 9.77 2.25
N ALA A 332 -21.06 8.55 2.12
CA ALA A 332 -22.37 8.21 2.65
C ALA A 332 -22.35 6.99 3.60
N VAL A 333 -23.13 7.10 4.67
CA VAL A 333 -23.44 6.01 5.60
C VAL A 333 -24.96 5.87 5.76
N THR A 334 -25.40 4.77 6.36
CA THR A 334 -26.81 4.54 6.68
C THR A 334 -26.92 3.72 7.97
N PRO A 335 -27.92 3.95 8.83
CA PRO A 335 -28.04 3.21 10.08
C PRO A 335 -28.66 1.82 9.88
N TYR A 336 -28.25 0.85 10.69
CA TYR A 336 -28.80 -0.52 10.67
C TYR A 336 -30.27 -0.58 11.14
N LYS A 337 -30.70 0.42 11.92
CA LYS A 337 -32.04 0.57 12.52
C LYS A 337 -32.37 2.05 12.70
N ASP A 338 -33.54 2.37 13.23
CA ASP A 338 -33.83 3.75 13.63
C ASP A 338 -32.83 4.20 14.72
N GLU A 339 -32.15 5.32 14.49
CA GLU A 339 -31.11 5.87 15.36
C GLU A 339 -31.44 7.30 15.76
N ILE A 340 -31.07 7.70 16.98
CA ILE A 340 -31.21 9.07 17.46
C ILE A 340 -29.83 9.69 17.62
N VAL A 341 -29.60 10.84 17.01
CA VAL A 341 -28.30 11.54 17.00
C VAL A 341 -28.41 13.00 17.46
N GLY A 342 -27.27 13.66 17.68
CA GLY A 342 -27.21 15.07 18.07
C GLY A 342 -27.64 15.27 19.51
N ASP A 343 -27.10 14.48 20.42
CA ASP A 343 -27.48 14.41 21.85
C ASP A 343 -28.95 14.03 22.08
N GLY A 344 -29.46 13.05 21.32
CA GLY A 344 -30.83 12.57 21.50
C GLY A 344 -31.91 13.43 20.83
N LYS A 345 -31.53 14.37 19.95
CA LYS A 345 -32.46 15.31 19.31
C LYS A 345 -33.10 14.78 18.03
N TYR A 346 -32.32 14.22 17.11
CA TYR A 346 -32.75 13.97 15.74
C TYR A 346 -32.93 12.49 15.47
N LEU A 347 -34.11 12.10 14.98
CA LEU A 347 -34.38 10.74 14.53
C LEU A 347 -33.93 10.56 13.09
N ILE A 348 -33.05 9.59 12.85
CA ILE A 348 -32.70 9.10 11.51
C ILE A 348 -33.30 7.72 11.35
N LYS A 349 -34.16 7.54 10.34
CA LYS A 349 -34.81 6.27 10.07
C LYS A 349 -33.81 5.26 9.49
N LYS A 350 -34.05 3.98 9.78
CA LYS A 350 -33.34 2.86 9.15
C LYS A 350 -33.24 3.09 7.63
N ASP A 351 -32.09 2.74 7.04
CA ASP A 351 -31.82 2.81 5.60
C ASP A 351 -31.79 4.24 5.01
N THR A 352 -31.92 5.30 5.85
CA THR A 352 -31.77 6.69 5.39
C THR A 352 -30.31 6.98 5.06
N ILE A 353 -30.05 7.47 3.85
CA ILE A 353 -28.72 7.91 3.44
C ILE A 353 -28.34 9.16 4.26
N VAL A 354 -27.23 9.04 4.99
CA VAL A 354 -26.57 10.14 5.68
C VAL A 354 -25.32 10.53 4.90
N ALA A 355 -25.35 11.70 4.25
CA ALA A 355 -24.20 12.31 3.59
C ALA A 355 -23.30 12.99 4.64
N VAL A 356 -22.08 12.48 4.76
CA VAL A 356 -21.04 13.01 5.64
C VAL A 356 -20.21 14.00 4.83
N LEU A 357 -20.39 15.29 5.10
CA LEU A 357 -19.74 16.38 4.37
C LEU A 357 -18.31 16.58 4.89
N ALA A 358 -17.41 15.66 4.53
CA ALA A 358 -16.02 15.64 5.00
C ALA A 358 -15.28 16.97 4.76
N ALA A 359 -15.55 17.66 3.65
CA ALA A 359 -14.99 18.98 3.37
C ALA A 359 -15.46 20.06 4.35
N ASP A 360 -16.73 20.04 4.76
CA ASP A 360 -17.27 20.99 5.74
C ASP A 360 -16.84 20.63 7.17
N ILE A 361 -16.79 19.33 7.51
CA ILE A 361 -16.27 18.83 8.80
C ILE A 361 -14.80 19.23 9.00
N GLY A 362 -13.99 19.11 7.94
CA GLY A 362 -12.59 19.58 7.94
C GLY A 362 -12.45 21.09 8.17
N LYS A 363 -13.55 21.85 8.13
CA LYS A 363 -13.60 23.30 8.31
C LYS A 363 -14.60 23.71 9.41
N ASP A 364 -15.00 22.78 10.26
CA ASP A 364 -15.87 23.05 11.41
C ASP A 364 -15.19 24.06 12.35
N PRO A 365 -15.70 25.30 12.48
CA PRO A 365 -15.05 26.34 13.27
C PRO A 365 -15.01 26.02 14.77
N THR A 366 -15.85 25.09 15.25
CA THR A 366 -15.82 24.65 16.65
C THR A 366 -14.56 23.85 17.00
N VAL A 367 -13.90 23.27 15.99
CA VAL A 367 -12.66 22.51 16.12
C VAL A 367 -11.47 23.26 15.52
N TRP A 368 -11.66 23.86 14.35
CA TRP A 368 -10.58 24.45 13.56
C TRP A 368 -10.38 25.96 13.79
N GLY A 369 -11.27 26.61 14.56
CA GLY A 369 -11.23 28.03 14.88
C GLY A 369 -11.92 28.93 13.84
N GLU A 370 -11.93 30.24 14.09
CA GLU A 370 -12.57 31.23 13.20
C GLU A 370 -11.92 31.28 11.80
N ASP A 371 -10.65 30.91 11.71
CA ASP A 371 -9.88 30.88 10.47
C ASP A 371 -9.86 29.50 9.79
N ALA A 372 -10.87 28.65 10.07
CA ALA A 372 -10.99 27.30 9.52
C ALA A 372 -10.97 27.22 7.98
N GLU A 373 -11.42 28.26 7.28
CA GLU A 373 -11.39 28.30 5.79
C GLU A 373 -9.98 28.68 5.25
N THR A 374 -9.06 29.11 6.11
CA THR A 374 -7.70 29.53 5.72
C THR A 374 -6.77 28.32 5.58
N PHE A 375 -5.99 28.29 4.50
CA PHE A 375 -4.95 27.29 4.30
C PHE A 375 -3.72 27.61 5.18
N ASN A 376 -3.52 26.85 6.26
CA ASN A 376 -2.41 27.02 7.20
C ASN A 376 -1.78 25.67 7.61
N PRO A 377 -0.71 25.22 6.92
CA PRO A 377 -0.02 23.97 7.24
C PRO A 377 0.53 23.90 8.68
N SER A 378 0.71 25.03 9.36
CA SER A 378 1.23 25.06 10.74
C SER A 378 0.28 24.46 11.78
N ARG A 379 -0.99 24.18 11.40
CA ARG A 379 -1.95 23.40 12.21
C ARG A 379 -1.66 21.90 12.19
N MET A 380 -0.88 21.45 11.21
CA MET A 380 -0.59 20.03 10.98
C MET A 380 0.76 19.59 11.57
N LEU A 381 1.42 20.48 12.31
CA LEU A 381 2.76 20.33 12.88
C LEU A 381 2.73 20.33 14.40
N ASP A 382 3.87 19.98 15.01
CA ASP A 382 4.16 20.17 16.43
C ASP A 382 3.13 19.54 17.38
N GLY A 383 2.60 18.37 17.05
CA GLY A 383 1.60 17.67 17.88
C GLY A 383 0.18 18.22 17.75
N LYS A 384 -0.06 19.27 16.96
CA LYS A 384 -1.39 19.90 16.83
C LYS A 384 -2.35 19.04 16.02
N PHE A 385 -1.86 18.37 14.97
CA PHE A 385 -2.66 17.39 14.23
C PHE A 385 -3.07 16.24 15.15
N GLU A 386 -2.12 15.81 15.97
CA GLU A 386 -2.29 14.73 16.94
C GLU A 386 -3.29 15.11 18.05
N ALA A 387 -3.40 16.40 18.39
CA ALA A 387 -4.35 16.90 19.38
C ALA A 387 -5.79 17.05 18.86
N LEU A 388 -6.05 16.85 17.57
CA LEU A 388 -7.39 16.98 17.00
C LEU A 388 -8.37 15.98 17.60
N PRO A 389 -9.67 16.29 17.72
CA PRO A 389 -10.66 15.33 18.17
C PRO A 389 -10.93 14.24 17.12
N PRO A 390 -11.48 13.08 17.52
CA PRO A 390 -11.76 11.99 16.59
C PRO A 390 -12.71 12.47 15.48
N LYS A 391 -12.48 11.99 14.27
CA LYS A 391 -13.29 12.30 13.08
C LYS A 391 -13.27 13.78 12.66
N ALA A 392 -12.30 14.57 13.12
CA ALA A 392 -12.08 15.95 12.65
C ALA A 392 -11.44 16.05 11.26
N TRP A 393 -10.75 14.99 10.83
CA TRP A 393 -10.06 14.92 9.54
C TRP A 393 -10.41 13.59 8.85
N LEU A 394 -11.19 13.66 7.76
CA LEU A 394 -11.83 12.50 7.11
C LEU A 394 -11.61 12.37 5.59
N PRO A 395 -10.46 12.79 5.01
CA PRO A 395 -10.30 12.72 3.55
C PRO A 395 -10.20 11.29 3.00
N PHE A 396 -9.95 10.30 3.87
CA PHE A 396 -9.83 8.88 3.50
C PHE A 396 -11.01 8.02 3.98
N GLY A 397 -12.12 8.63 4.37
CA GLY A 397 -13.30 7.91 4.87
C GLY A 397 -13.14 7.46 6.32
N ASN A 398 -13.69 6.29 6.65
CA ASN A 398 -13.84 5.83 8.03
C ASN A 398 -13.86 4.30 8.15
N GLY A 399 -13.23 3.78 9.21
CA GLY A 399 -13.42 2.42 9.69
C GLY A 399 -12.90 1.36 8.73
N ALA A 400 -13.52 0.18 8.78
CA ALA A 400 -13.19 -0.94 7.90
C ALA A 400 -13.40 -0.60 6.41
N ARG A 401 -14.22 0.42 6.11
CA ARG A 401 -14.48 0.91 4.75
C ARG A 401 -13.65 2.14 4.38
N ALA A 402 -12.63 2.50 5.17
CA ALA A 402 -11.67 3.56 4.85
C ALA A 402 -10.84 3.22 3.59
N CYS A 403 -10.15 4.22 3.07
CA CYS A 403 -9.31 4.06 1.87
C CYS A 403 -8.14 3.11 2.14
N ILE A 404 -8.23 1.89 1.61
CA ILE A 404 -7.14 0.91 1.59
C ILE A 404 -5.87 1.43 0.91
N GLY A 405 -6.03 2.30 -0.10
CA GLY A 405 -4.92 2.87 -0.86
C GLY A 405 -4.27 4.10 -0.21
N ARG A 406 -4.67 4.50 1.02
CA ARG A 406 -4.12 5.70 1.68
C ARG A 406 -2.59 5.69 1.75
N PRO A 407 -1.91 4.65 2.24
CA PRO A 407 -0.44 4.65 2.30
C PRO A 407 0.23 4.78 0.93
N PHE A 408 -0.37 4.17 -0.10
CA PHE A 408 0.10 4.23 -1.48
C PHE A 408 0.05 5.67 -2.01
N ALA A 409 -1.13 6.30 -1.96
CA ALA A 409 -1.35 7.66 -2.44
C ALA A 409 -0.47 8.66 -1.67
N TRP A 410 -0.29 8.45 -0.37
CA TRP A 410 0.54 9.31 0.47
C TRP A 410 2.01 9.28 0.07
N GLN A 411 2.56 8.07 -0.10
CA GLN A 411 3.94 7.90 -0.54
C GLN A 411 4.16 8.50 -1.94
N GLU A 412 3.28 8.20 -2.89
CA GLU A 412 3.35 8.78 -4.24
C GLU A 412 3.35 10.32 -4.19
N ALA A 413 2.48 10.91 -3.37
CA ALA A 413 2.38 12.36 -3.26
C ALA A 413 3.62 13.02 -2.65
N LEU A 414 4.20 12.40 -1.60
CA LEU A 414 5.44 12.87 -1.00
C LEU A 414 6.60 12.82 -2.01
N ILE A 415 6.76 11.70 -2.72
CA ILE A 415 7.81 11.55 -3.73
C ILE A 415 7.59 12.59 -4.85
N ALA A 416 6.35 12.75 -5.33
CA ALA A 416 6.04 13.65 -6.42
C ALA A 416 6.35 15.11 -6.06
N ILE A 417 5.76 15.65 -4.98
CA ILE A 417 6.00 17.05 -4.60
C ILE A 417 7.49 17.29 -4.32
N ALA A 418 8.15 16.42 -3.56
CA ALA A 418 9.56 16.61 -3.23
C ALA A 418 10.46 16.58 -4.47
N THR A 419 10.25 15.63 -5.37
CA THR A 419 11.03 15.51 -6.62
C THR A 419 10.79 16.71 -7.54
N LEU A 420 9.54 17.15 -7.64
CA LEU A 420 9.17 18.31 -8.44
C LEU A 420 9.81 19.60 -7.93
N PHE A 421 9.77 19.86 -6.62
CA PHE A 421 10.43 21.02 -6.01
C PHE A 421 11.96 20.90 -5.98
N GLN A 422 12.50 19.69 -6.03
CA GLN A 422 13.94 19.48 -6.19
C GLN A 422 14.41 19.92 -7.59
N LYS A 423 13.60 19.66 -8.61
CA LYS A 423 13.96 19.92 -10.01
C LYS A 423 13.55 21.30 -10.51
N PHE A 424 12.37 21.79 -10.12
CA PHE A 424 11.75 22.96 -10.71
C PHE A 424 11.46 24.06 -9.69
N ASP A 425 11.49 25.30 -10.18
CA ASP A 425 10.73 26.40 -9.62
C ASP A 425 9.42 26.56 -10.39
N PHE A 426 8.33 26.93 -9.72
CA PHE A 426 7.02 27.09 -10.35
C PHE A 426 6.58 28.54 -10.43
N LYS A 427 5.96 28.90 -11.54
CA LYS A 427 5.36 30.22 -11.76
C LYS A 427 3.93 30.05 -12.27
N PRO A 428 2.93 30.72 -11.69
CA PRO A 428 1.56 30.64 -12.18
C PRO A 428 1.51 31.17 -13.62
N HIS A 429 0.72 30.52 -14.47
CA HIS A 429 0.46 31.02 -15.82
C HIS A 429 -0.33 32.34 -15.73
N ASP A 430 -1.46 32.30 -14.99
CA ASP A 430 -2.23 33.47 -14.60
C ASP A 430 -1.99 33.81 -13.12
N LYS A 431 -1.36 34.96 -12.87
CA LYS A 431 -1.11 35.46 -11.50
C LYS A 431 -2.38 35.88 -10.75
N SER A 432 -3.48 36.10 -11.46
CA SER A 432 -4.78 36.47 -10.89
C SER A 432 -5.68 35.27 -10.61
N TYR A 433 -5.23 34.06 -10.95
CA TYR A 433 -5.98 32.84 -10.71
C TYR A 433 -6.35 32.69 -9.24
N THR A 434 -7.65 32.57 -8.98
CA THR A 434 -8.20 32.19 -7.67
C THR A 434 -8.73 30.77 -7.77
N LEU A 435 -8.44 29.93 -6.78
CA LEU A 435 -8.84 28.52 -6.79
C LEU A 435 -10.35 28.35 -7.04
N GLN A 436 -10.69 27.77 -8.18
CA GLN A 436 -12.05 27.36 -8.52
C GLN A 436 -12.16 25.85 -8.49
N LEU A 437 -13.36 25.33 -8.19
CA LEU A 437 -13.61 23.89 -8.11
C LEU A 437 -14.33 23.40 -9.36
N LYS A 438 -13.86 22.28 -9.91
CA LYS A 438 -14.59 21.46 -10.88
C LYS A 438 -14.96 20.15 -10.22
N GLN A 439 -16.21 19.73 -10.36
CA GLN A 439 -16.71 18.49 -9.76
C GLN A 439 -17.14 17.50 -10.84
N THR A 440 -16.63 16.28 -10.73
CA THR A 440 -17.08 15.05 -11.43
C THR A 440 -17.54 14.06 -10.36
N LEU A 441 -16.97 12.85 -10.34
CA LEU A 441 -17.06 11.99 -9.16
C LEU A 441 -16.21 12.56 -8.00
N THR A 442 -15.10 13.21 -8.34
CA THR A 442 -14.18 13.87 -7.40
C THR A 442 -14.12 15.38 -7.64
N LEU A 443 -13.37 16.10 -6.81
CA LEU A 443 -13.07 17.52 -6.91
C LEU A 443 -11.65 17.72 -7.43
N LYS A 444 -11.48 18.75 -8.26
CA LYS A 444 -10.17 19.22 -8.75
C LYS A 444 -10.16 20.74 -8.96
N PRO A 445 -8.97 21.38 -8.95
CA PRO A 445 -8.84 22.76 -9.40
C PRO A 445 -9.36 22.91 -10.84
N LYS A 446 -10.21 23.91 -11.06
CA LYS A 446 -10.72 24.25 -12.39
C LYS A 446 -9.75 25.23 -13.04
N ASP A 447 -9.28 24.92 -14.25
CA ASP A 447 -8.47 25.82 -15.09
C ASP A 447 -7.20 26.34 -14.38
N PHE A 448 -6.60 25.51 -13.52
CA PHE A 448 -5.33 25.80 -12.85
C PHE A 448 -4.16 25.36 -13.72
N THR A 449 -3.35 26.30 -14.20
CA THR A 449 -2.15 26.02 -15.01
C THR A 449 -0.91 26.76 -14.51
N PHE A 450 0.26 26.21 -14.77
CA PHE A 450 1.54 26.81 -14.37
C PHE A 450 2.69 26.52 -15.33
N HIS A 451 3.82 27.17 -15.09
CA HIS A 451 5.10 26.90 -15.74
C HIS A 451 6.07 26.27 -14.75
N ALA A 452 6.82 25.26 -15.20
CA ALA A 452 7.89 24.61 -14.43
C ALA A 452 9.26 25.02 -14.99
N ILE A 453 10.05 25.71 -14.19
CA ILE A 453 11.34 26.31 -14.57
C ILE A 453 12.47 25.46 -13.98
N PRO A 454 13.30 24.79 -14.79
CA PRO A 454 14.40 23.98 -14.27
C PRO A 454 15.33 24.78 -13.36
N ARG A 455 15.61 24.27 -12.15
CA ARG A 455 16.50 24.92 -11.19
C ARG A 455 17.95 24.76 -11.62
N LYS A 456 18.76 25.81 -11.41
CA LYS A 456 20.21 25.75 -11.62
C LYS A 456 20.85 24.70 -10.69
N GLY A 457 21.64 23.80 -11.29
CA GLY A 457 22.32 22.70 -10.59
C GLY A 457 21.37 21.66 -10.00
N ALA A 458 20.13 21.57 -10.48
CA ALA A 458 19.23 20.48 -10.10
C ALA A 458 19.82 19.12 -10.51
N PRO A 459 19.48 18.02 -9.80
CA PRO A 459 19.89 16.69 -10.21
C PRO A 459 19.46 16.38 -11.65
N SER A 460 20.30 15.60 -12.32
CA SER A 460 19.95 14.96 -13.59
C SER A 460 19.06 13.76 -13.26
N PHE A 461 17.92 13.68 -13.93
CA PHE A 461 17.05 12.52 -13.84
C PHE A 461 17.31 11.63 -15.05
N SER A 462 17.44 10.32 -14.83
CA SER A 462 17.45 9.33 -15.90
C SER A 462 16.31 8.36 -15.65
N VAL A 463 15.60 7.96 -16.70
CA VAL A 463 14.72 6.78 -16.60
C VAL A 463 15.62 5.62 -16.21
N ALA A 464 15.39 5.02 -15.05
CA ALA A 464 16.13 3.83 -14.65
C ALA A 464 15.89 2.77 -15.74
N ALA A 465 16.96 2.31 -16.39
CA ALA A 465 16.86 1.12 -17.22
C ALA A 465 16.32 0.02 -16.31
N ALA A 466 15.11 -0.47 -16.62
CA ALA A 466 14.31 -1.36 -15.77
C ALA A 466 15.21 -2.22 -14.89
N SER A 467 15.34 -1.82 -13.63
CA SER A 467 16.10 -2.60 -12.67
C SER A 467 15.29 -3.86 -12.44
N SER A 468 15.66 -4.93 -13.13
CA SER A 468 15.44 -6.30 -12.68
C SER A 468 16.27 -6.53 -11.42
N GLN A 469 16.03 -5.72 -10.38
CA GLN A 469 16.37 -6.09 -9.03
C GLN A 469 15.32 -7.12 -8.62
N THR A 470 15.60 -8.37 -8.95
CA THR A 470 15.18 -9.49 -8.12
C THR A 470 15.80 -9.25 -6.75
N THR A 471 15.08 -8.51 -5.90
CA THR A 471 15.30 -8.57 -4.46
C THR A 471 15.06 -10.02 -4.09
N ASN A 472 16.13 -10.79 -3.92
CA ASN A 472 16.11 -12.07 -3.24
C ASN A 472 15.75 -11.82 -1.76
N GLY A 473 14.49 -11.47 -1.53
CA GLY A 473 13.85 -11.67 -0.24
C GLY A 473 13.62 -13.17 -0.14
N SER A 474 14.44 -13.83 0.68
CA SER A 474 14.27 -15.25 1.01
C SER A 474 12.80 -15.52 1.32
N ALA A 475 12.19 -16.41 0.56
CA ALA A 475 10.85 -16.91 0.85
C ALA A 475 10.90 -17.80 2.10
N PRO A 476 10.15 -17.54 3.18
CA PRO A 476 9.86 -18.55 4.17
C PRO A 476 8.57 -19.25 3.72
N GLY A 477 8.73 -20.16 2.77
CA GLY A 477 7.64 -20.96 2.21
C GLY A 477 7.95 -22.44 2.34
N LYS A 478 8.10 -22.95 3.57
CA LYS A 478 7.94 -24.37 3.86
C LYS A 478 7.29 -24.55 5.23
N GLU A 479 6.17 -25.27 5.25
CA GLU A 479 5.61 -25.86 6.44
C GLU A 479 6.69 -26.63 7.20
N VAL A 480 6.97 -26.21 8.43
CA VAL A 480 7.79 -26.99 9.35
C VAL A 480 6.89 -28.06 9.95
N VAL A 481 6.77 -29.19 9.24
CA VAL A 481 6.22 -30.42 9.81
C VAL A 481 7.29 -31.08 10.66
N GLY A 482 7.02 -31.09 11.97
CA GLY A 482 7.59 -31.91 13.05
C GLY A 482 8.84 -32.73 12.76
N GLY A 483 9.99 -32.18 13.15
CA GLY A 483 11.16 -32.96 13.55
C GLY A 483 11.42 -32.74 15.04
N GLU A 484 11.66 -33.82 15.80
CA GLU A 484 12.03 -33.77 17.22
C GLU A 484 13.28 -32.91 17.43
N SER A 485 13.11 -31.64 17.79
CA SER A 485 14.22 -30.72 18.08
C SER A 485 14.39 -30.53 19.59
N LYS A 486 15.64 -30.65 20.05
CA LYS A 486 16.06 -30.41 21.44
C LYS A 486 16.17 -28.90 21.68
N GLY A 487 15.10 -28.25 22.13
CA GLY A 487 15.08 -26.82 22.49
C GLY A 487 13.92 -26.48 23.43
N ALA A 488 14.06 -25.44 24.24
CA ALA A 488 12.96 -24.97 25.11
C ALA A 488 11.78 -24.47 24.26
N PRO A 489 10.52 -24.75 24.60
CA PRO A 489 9.38 -24.28 23.81
C PRO A 489 9.32 -22.74 23.80
N LEU A 490 9.03 -22.14 22.64
CA LEU A 490 8.78 -20.71 22.43
C LEU A 490 7.52 -20.59 21.55
N TYR A 491 6.59 -19.71 21.92
CA TYR A 491 5.35 -19.52 21.16
C TYR A 491 5.31 -18.09 20.64
N VAL A 492 5.12 -17.93 19.33
CA VAL A 492 5.04 -16.62 18.68
C VAL A 492 3.68 -16.49 18.02
N PHE A 493 2.83 -15.62 18.56
CA PHE A 493 1.49 -15.36 18.03
C PHE A 493 1.40 -13.98 17.43
N TYR A 494 0.68 -13.85 16.32
CA TYR A 494 0.53 -12.56 15.66
C TYR A 494 -0.91 -12.16 15.33
N GLY A 495 -1.14 -10.84 15.36
CA GLY A 495 -2.34 -10.17 14.85
C GLY A 495 -1.94 -9.21 13.74
N SER A 496 -2.34 -9.48 12.49
CA SER A 496 -1.85 -8.74 11.32
C SER A 496 -2.90 -8.69 10.20
N ASN A 497 -3.27 -7.48 9.75
CA ASN A 497 -4.04 -7.30 8.50
C ASN A 497 -3.14 -6.91 7.32
N THR A 498 -2.01 -6.26 7.59
CA THR A 498 -1.08 -5.72 6.57
C THR A 498 0.15 -6.59 6.32
N GLY A 499 0.28 -7.71 7.02
CA GLY A 499 1.41 -8.64 6.90
C GLY A 499 2.66 -8.25 7.71
N SER A 500 2.81 -7.00 8.18
CA SER A 500 4.03 -6.57 8.90
C SER A 500 4.28 -7.35 10.19
N CYS A 501 3.27 -7.48 11.06
CA CYS A 501 3.41 -8.23 12.32
C CYS A 501 3.63 -9.73 12.08
N GLU A 502 3.11 -10.27 10.97
CA GLU A 502 3.37 -11.65 10.56
C GLU A 502 4.84 -11.83 10.13
N GLY A 503 5.38 -10.91 9.34
CA GLY A 503 6.80 -10.93 8.96
C GLY A 503 7.73 -10.85 10.17
N PHE A 504 7.44 -9.95 11.11
CA PHE A 504 8.16 -9.88 12.38
C PHE A 504 8.07 -11.18 13.21
N ALA A 505 6.90 -11.82 13.23
CA ALA A 505 6.73 -13.08 13.96
C ALA A 505 7.50 -14.22 13.31
N GLN A 506 7.55 -14.25 11.97
CA GLN A 506 8.37 -15.18 11.21
C GLN A 506 9.87 -14.97 11.47
N ASN A 507 10.33 -13.72 11.58
CA ASN A 507 11.73 -13.41 11.93
C ASN A 507 12.10 -14.02 13.29
N ILE A 508 11.33 -13.73 14.35
CA ILE A 508 11.57 -14.31 15.69
C ILE A 508 11.57 -15.85 15.65
N ALA A 509 10.59 -16.44 14.96
CA ALA A 509 10.48 -17.90 14.86
C ALA A 509 11.68 -18.52 14.12
N SER A 510 12.22 -17.83 13.11
CA SER A 510 13.37 -18.29 12.34
C SER A 510 14.69 -18.24 13.14
N GLU A 511 14.86 -17.25 14.02
CA GLU A 511 16.04 -17.10 14.86
C GLU A 511 16.03 -18.02 16.10
N ALA A 512 14.83 -18.42 16.56
CA ALA A 512 14.62 -19.17 17.79
C ALA A 512 15.53 -20.41 17.94
N ALA A 513 15.72 -21.17 16.86
CA ALA A 513 16.56 -22.38 16.88
C ALA A 513 18.04 -22.06 17.21
N GLY A 514 18.57 -20.96 16.66
CA GLY A 514 19.92 -20.47 16.96
C GLY A 514 20.07 -19.96 18.40
N LYS A 515 18.96 -19.55 19.01
CA LYS A 515 18.86 -19.11 20.40
C LYS A 515 18.51 -20.25 21.37
N GLY A 516 18.46 -21.50 20.89
CA GLY A 516 18.19 -22.72 21.67
C GLY A 516 16.72 -22.96 22.03
N PHE A 517 15.80 -22.29 21.34
CA PHE A 517 14.36 -22.48 21.47
C PHE A 517 13.78 -23.29 20.31
N ARG A 518 12.61 -23.89 20.53
CA ARG A 518 11.76 -24.51 19.52
C ARG A 518 10.50 -23.64 19.36
N ALA A 519 10.47 -22.84 18.30
CA ALA A 519 9.36 -21.92 18.03
C ALA A 519 8.13 -22.65 17.47
N THR A 520 6.95 -22.27 17.96
CA THR A 520 5.65 -22.51 17.34
C THR A 520 5.07 -21.16 16.94
N ILE A 521 4.68 -21.01 15.68
CA ILE A 521 4.07 -19.78 15.16
C ILE A 521 2.58 -20.00 14.89
N GLY A 522 1.76 -19.00 15.20
CA GLY A 522 0.33 -19.05 14.92
C GLY A 522 -0.31 -17.66 14.95
N THR A 523 -1.59 -17.57 14.59
CA THR A 523 -2.35 -16.33 14.76
C THR A 523 -2.84 -16.20 16.19
N LEU A 524 -3.13 -14.99 16.66
CA LEU A 524 -3.74 -14.79 17.98
C LEU A 524 -5.06 -15.58 18.13
N ASN A 525 -5.89 -15.62 17.09
CA ASN A 525 -7.13 -16.41 17.10
C ASN A 525 -6.91 -17.93 17.20
N SER A 526 -5.71 -18.44 16.86
CA SER A 526 -5.40 -19.88 17.01
C SER A 526 -5.15 -20.32 18.46
N THR A 527 -5.00 -19.38 19.40
CA THR A 527 -4.66 -19.67 20.81
C THR A 527 -5.71 -19.16 21.81
N VAL A 528 -6.93 -18.88 21.34
CA VAL A 528 -8.05 -18.38 22.15
C VAL A 528 -8.30 -19.29 23.35
N GLY A 529 -8.27 -18.73 24.56
CA GLY A 529 -8.55 -19.44 25.81
C GLY A 529 -7.50 -20.48 26.23
N ASN A 530 -6.38 -20.61 25.52
CA ASN A 530 -5.38 -21.63 25.82
C ASN A 530 -3.96 -21.12 25.55
N LEU A 531 -3.53 -20.10 26.30
CA LEU A 531 -2.14 -19.63 26.23
C LEU A 531 -1.19 -20.63 26.91
N PRO A 532 -0.10 -21.05 26.23
CA PRO A 532 0.86 -21.99 26.79
C PRO A 532 1.53 -21.46 28.07
N LYS A 533 1.84 -22.39 28.99
CA LYS A 533 2.46 -22.10 30.31
C LYS A 533 3.85 -22.71 30.45
N ASP A 534 4.26 -23.57 29.52
CA ASP A 534 5.53 -24.31 29.53
C ASP A 534 6.66 -23.57 28.79
N GLY A 535 6.36 -22.44 28.14
CA GLY A 535 7.33 -21.60 27.44
C GLY A 535 6.92 -20.12 27.41
N PRO A 536 7.81 -19.22 26.92
CA PRO A 536 7.48 -17.82 26.72
C PRO A 536 6.54 -17.65 25.53
N VAL A 537 5.58 -16.72 25.68
CA VAL A 537 4.60 -16.32 24.67
C VAL A 537 4.93 -14.94 24.15
N ILE A 538 5.33 -14.84 22.89
CA ILE A 538 5.66 -13.60 22.20
C ILE A 538 4.47 -13.21 21.34
N ILE A 539 3.92 -12.02 21.55
CA ILE A 539 2.78 -11.51 20.80
C ILE A 539 3.22 -10.32 19.96
N ILE A 540 2.98 -10.39 18.64
CA ILE A 540 3.21 -9.28 17.73
C ILE A 540 1.89 -8.89 17.09
N THR A 541 1.35 -7.73 17.44
CA THR A 541 -0.03 -7.40 17.03
C THR A 541 -0.16 -5.97 16.58
N ALA A 542 -1.03 -5.75 15.60
CA ALA A 542 -1.34 -4.44 15.06
C ALA A 542 -2.66 -3.90 15.60
N SER A 543 -2.79 -2.57 15.59
CA SER A 543 -4.07 -1.87 15.80
C SER A 543 -4.49 -1.18 14.51
N PHE A 544 -5.72 -1.43 14.04
CA PHE A 544 -6.28 -0.81 12.83
C PHE A 544 -7.48 0.06 13.20
N GLU A 545 -7.33 1.37 13.09
CA GLU A 545 -8.31 2.35 13.62
C GLU A 545 -8.73 2.09 15.07
N GLY A 546 -7.89 1.40 15.85
CA GLY A 546 -8.17 0.99 17.22
C GLY A 546 -8.79 -0.37 17.39
N GLU A 547 -9.22 -1.01 16.31
CA GLU A 547 -9.75 -2.37 16.35
C GLU A 547 -8.62 -3.40 16.15
N PRO A 548 -8.81 -4.63 16.66
CA PRO A 548 -7.83 -5.70 16.50
C PRO A 548 -7.75 -6.14 15.04
N ALA A 549 -6.62 -6.73 14.66
CA ALA A 549 -6.53 -7.42 13.39
C ALA A 549 -7.58 -8.54 13.28
N ASP A 550 -7.99 -8.89 12.06
CA ASP A 550 -9.03 -9.88 11.78
C ASP A 550 -8.70 -11.24 12.39
N ASN A 551 -7.41 -11.60 12.39
CA ASN A 551 -6.88 -12.83 13.00
C ASN A 551 -6.52 -12.69 14.50
N ALA A 552 -6.96 -11.62 15.15
CA ALA A 552 -6.80 -11.35 16.59
C ALA A 552 -8.10 -10.97 17.30
N GLY A 553 -9.17 -10.61 16.58
CA GLY A 553 -10.41 -10.10 17.17
C GLY A 553 -11.06 -11.01 18.20
N HIS A 554 -11.19 -12.31 17.90
CA HIS A 554 -11.79 -13.28 18.82
C HIS A 554 -10.91 -13.48 20.07
N PHE A 555 -9.59 -13.49 19.90
CA PHE A 555 -8.66 -13.54 21.04
C PHE A 555 -8.83 -12.32 21.96
N VAL A 556 -8.89 -11.11 21.39
CA VAL A 556 -9.08 -9.88 22.18
C VAL A 556 -10.43 -9.88 22.88
N GLU A 557 -11.50 -10.28 22.19
CA GLU A 557 -12.84 -10.36 22.78
C GLU A 557 -12.88 -11.30 23.99
N VAL A 558 -12.35 -12.52 23.85
CA VAL A 558 -12.31 -13.51 24.94
C VAL A 558 -11.39 -13.06 26.08
N LEU A 559 -10.22 -12.50 25.75
CA LEU A 559 -9.27 -11.98 26.73
C LEU A 559 -9.88 -10.85 27.56
N VAL A 560 -10.65 -9.94 26.95
CA VAL A 560 -11.25 -8.80 27.65
C VAL A 560 -12.50 -9.19 28.43
N ASN A 561 -13.35 -10.08 27.87
CA ASN A 561 -14.63 -10.44 28.47
C ASN A 561 -14.52 -11.54 29.54
N SER A 562 -13.40 -12.25 29.64
CA SER A 562 -13.18 -13.22 30.73
C SER A 562 -13.24 -12.51 32.10
N THR A 563 -14.04 -13.04 33.03
CA THR A 563 -14.18 -12.50 34.40
C THR A 563 -13.18 -13.10 35.39
N ASN A 564 -12.38 -14.09 34.98
CA ASN A 564 -11.41 -14.73 35.85
C ASN A 564 -10.11 -13.90 35.95
N ALA A 565 -9.81 -13.41 37.16
CA ALA A 565 -8.70 -12.50 37.41
C ALA A 565 -7.31 -13.17 37.47
N LYS A 566 -7.24 -14.51 37.56
CA LYS A 566 -5.96 -15.27 37.63
C LYS A 566 -5.83 -16.40 36.62
N GLU A 567 -6.64 -16.36 35.56
CA GLU A 567 -6.69 -17.41 34.55
C GLU A 567 -5.32 -17.67 33.89
N LEU A 568 -4.50 -16.62 33.77
CA LEU A 568 -3.23 -16.64 33.04
C LEU A 568 -2.01 -16.76 33.96
N GLU A 569 -2.22 -17.12 35.24
CA GLU A 569 -1.12 -17.44 36.14
C GLU A 569 -0.27 -18.59 35.57
N GLY A 570 1.05 -18.38 35.52
CA GLY A 570 2.03 -19.28 34.90
C GLY A 570 2.36 -18.97 33.44
N VAL A 571 1.63 -18.07 32.76
CA VAL A 571 2.00 -17.60 31.42
C VAL A 571 3.09 -16.52 31.56
N SER A 572 4.17 -16.62 30.77
CA SER A 572 5.16 -15.55 30.63
C SER A 572 5.07 -14.95 29.24
N PHE A 573 5.03 -13.62 29.11
CA PHE A 573 4.76 -12.99 27.82
C PHE A 573 5.58 -11.73 27.52
N ALA A 574 5.73 -11.40 26.24
CA ALA A 574 6.19 -10.10 25.76
C ALA A 574 5.36 -9.66 24.56
N VAL A 575 5.12 -8.35 24.41
CA VAL A 575 4.30 -7.79 23.32
C VAL A 575 5.10 -6.79 22.50
N PHE A 576 5.04 -6.91 21.18
CA PHE A 576 5.39 -5.83 20.24
C PHE A 576 4.15 -5.33 19.53
N GLY A 577 3.94 -4.02 19.55
CA GLY A 577 2.78 -3.37 18.97
C GLY A 577 3.11 -2.60 17.69
N ALA A 578 2.35 -2.83 16.63
CA ALA A 578 2.34 -1.97 15.46
C ALA A 578 1.11 -1.02 15.48
N GLY A 579 1.37 0.28 15.53
CA GLY A 579 0.36 1.34 15.42
C GLY A 579 0.72 2.29 14.29
N ASN A 580 -0.14 3.25 14.00
CA ASN A 580 0.18 4.35 13.09
C ASN A 580 -0.27 5.67 13.72
N HIS A 581 0.66 6.62 13.89
CA HIS A 581 0.40 7.89 14.60
C HIS A 581 -0.67 8.75 13.92
N ASP A 582 -0.98 8.53 12.65
CA ASP A 582 -2.09 9.21 11.98
C ASP A 582 -3.46 8.83 12.57
N TRP A 583 -3.58 7.68 13.25
CA TRP A 583 -4.78 7.26 13.99
C TRP A 583 -4.65 7.58 15.46
N VAL A 584 -4.54 8.88 15.75
CA VAL A 584 -4.04 9.40 17.02
C VAL A 584 -4.75 8.82 18.25
N HIS A 585 -6.08 8.85 18.27
CA HIS A 585 -6.88 8.36 19.41
C HIS A 585 -6.81 6.85 19.63
N THR A 586 -6.32 6.14 18.63
CA THR A 586 -6.29 4.69 18.62
C THR A 586 -4.89 4.15 18.39
N TYR A 587 -3.87 5.01 18.47
CA TYR A 587 -2.47 4.64 18.34
C TYR A 587 -2.08 3.61 19.40
N GLN A 588 -1.67 2.43 18.93
CA GLN A 588 -1.29 1.27 19.75
C GLN A 588 -2.42 0.75 20.66
N ARG A 589 -3.71 1.06 20.41
CA ARG A 589 -4.83 0.70 21.31
C ARG A 589 -4.86 -0.80 21.61
N ILE A 590 -4.81 -1.64 20.59
CA ILE A 590 -4.92 -3.11 20.76
C ILE A 590 -3.68 -3.74 21.39
N PRO A 591 -2.45 -3.41 20.96
CA PRO A 591 -1.24 -3.85 21.66
C PRO A 591 -1.23 -3.47 23.14
N LYS A 592 -1.62 -2.22 23.47
CA LYS A 592 -1.76 -1.76 24.86
C LYS A 592 -2.80 -2.57 25.62
N LEU A 593 -3.98 -2.76 25.02
CA LEU A 593 -5.07 -3.52 25.62
C LEU A 593 -4.66 -4.97 25.92
N ILE A 594 -3.99 -5.66 25.00
CA ILE A 594 -3.52 -7.04 25.21
C ILE A 594 -2.48 -7.09 26.32
N ASP A 595 -1.44 -6.27 26.22
CA ASP A 595 -0.34 -6.22 27.18
C ASP A 595 -0.81 -5.95 28.62
N ASP A 596 -1.63 -4.91 28.80
CA ASP A 596 -2.19 -4.55 30.10
C ASP A 596 -3.15 -5.63 30.65
N THR A 597 -3.96 -6.25 29.78
CA THR A 597 -4.97 -7.24 30.22
C THR A 597 -4.32 -8.57 30.58
N LEU A 598 -3.25 -8.99 29.88
CA LEU A 598 -2.49 -10.19 30.22
C LEU A 598 -1.87 -10.07 31.63
N GLU A 599 -1.23 -8.93 31.92
CA GLU A 599 -0.63 -8.66 33.23
C GLU A 599 -1.69 -8.60 34.34
N LYS A 600 -2.79 -7.88 34.11
CA LYS A 600 -3.93 -7.81 35.06
C LYS A 600 -4.55 -9.18 35.36
N LYS A 601 -4.45 -10.15 34.43
CA LYS A 601 -4.96 -11.52 34.58
C LYS A 601 -3.95 -12.53 35.13
N GLY A 602 -2.79 -12.04 35.60
CA GLY A 602 -1.79 -12.84 36.31
C GLY A 602 -0.65 -13.40 35.44
N ALA A 603 -0.58 -13.05 34.15
CA ALA A 603 0.57 -13.40 33.33
C ALA A 603 1.79 -12.54 33.71
N LYS A 604 3.00 -13.11 33.61
CA LYS A 604 4.25 -12.43 33.93
C LYS A 604 4.85 -11.77 32.69
N ARG A 605 4.99 -10.45 32.70
CA ARG A 605 5.67 -9.67 31.67
C ARG A 605 7.18 -9.97 31.67
N LEU A 606 7.74 -10.33 30.52
CA LEU A 606 9.17 -10.64 30.30
C LEU A 606 9.99 -9.41 29.92
N LEU A 607 9.39 -8.51 29.15
CA LEU A 607 9.99 -7.30 28.60
C LEU A 607 8.92 -6.22 28.49
N GLU A 608 9.31 -4.95 28.61
CA GLU A 608 8.41 -3.83 28.29
C GLU A 608 7.88 -3.94 26.86
N ARG A 609 6.64 -3.50 26.65
CA ARG A 609 6.01 -3.57 25.33
C ARG A 609 6.77 -2.71 24.33
N GLY A 610 7.10 -3.30 23.18
CA GLY A 610 7.69 -2.55 22.06
C GLY A 610 6.64 -1.78 21.26
N GLU A 611 7.05 -0.66 20.67
CA GLU A 611 6.19 0.20 19.85
C GLU A 611 6.83 0.48 18.49
N GLY A 612 6.19 0.01 17.43
CA GLY A 612 6.50 0.40 16.05
C GLY A 612 5.43 1.35 15.49
N ASP A 613 5.87 2.44 14.87
CA ASP A 613 5.01 3.33 14.08
C ASP A 613 5.09 2.98 12.60
N ALA A 614 4.04 2.35 12.08
CA ALA A 614 3.89 1.97 10.68
C ALA A 614 3.82 3.17 9.72
N GLY A 615 3.56 4.39 10.22
CA GLY A 615 3.62 5.63 9.44
C GLY A 615 4.98 6.33 9.51
N GLY A 616 5.89 5.87 10.37
CA GLY A 616 7.21 6.47 10.61
C GLY A 616 8.33 5.79 9.82
N ASP A 617 9.53 6.40 9.86
CA ASP A 617 10.75 5.83 9.25
C ASP A 617 11.35 4.69 10.05
N ARG A 618 11.19 4.70 11.38
CA ARG A 618 11.84 3.74 12.28
C ARG A 618 11.00 2.48 12.54
N PHE A 619 10.02 2.16 11.70
CA PHE A 619 9.10 1.06 11.99
C PHE A 619 9.82 -0.28 12.18
N THR A 620 10.73 -0.59 11.27
CA THR A 620 11.57 -1.80 11.29
C THR A 620 12.65 -1.72 12.36
N GLU A 621 13.30 -0.57 12.49
CA GLU A 621 14.38 -0.32 13.43
C GLU A 621 13.90 -0.44 14.88
N SER A 622 12.70 0.06 15.19
CA SER A 622 12.07 -0.10 16.50
C SER A 622 11.78 -1.57 16.82
N PHE A 623 11.45 -2.39 15.81
CA PHE A 623 11.28 -3.82 15.98
C PHE A 623 12.63 -4.50 16.25
N ASP A 624 13.65 -4.22 15.44
CA ASP A 624 14.99 -4.81 15.58
C ASP A 624 15.61 -4.49 16.96
N GLU A 625 15.46 -3.24 17.43
CA GLU A 625 15.91 -2.82 18.76
C GLU A 625 15.17 -3.54 19.90
N TRP A 626 13.87 -3.78 19.74
CA TRP A 626 13.07 -4.49 20.72
C TRP A 626 13.37 -6.00 20.71
N GLU A 627 13.52 -6.60 19.53
CA GLU A 627 13.87 -8.01 19.35
C GLU A 627 15.23 -8.33 19.99
N SER A 628 16.22 -7.44 19.82
CA SER A 628 17.51 -7.58 20.48
C SER A 628 17.38 -7.72 22.01
N LYS A 629 16.60 -6.82 22.64
CA LYS A 629 16.31 -6.85 24.08
C LYS A 629 15.47 -8.07 24.48
N LEU A 630 14.58 -8.54 23.62
CA LEU A 630 13.80 -9.75 23.84
C LEU A 630 14.71 -10.96 23.98
N TRP A 631 15.67 -11.13 23.07
CA TRP A 631 16.61 -12.26 23.13
C TRP A 631 17.47 -12.24 24.39
N GLU A 632 17.89 -11.06 24.86
CA GLU A 632 18.60 -10.92 26.14
C GLU A 632 17.74 -11.36 27.33
N ALA A 633 16.47 -10.93 27.38
CA ALA A 633 15.53 -11.31 28.44
C ALA A 633 15.24 -12.82 28.45
N LEU A 634 15.03 -13.42 27.27
CA LEU A 634 14.76 -14.84 27.11
C LEU A 634 15.95 -15.70 27.52
N SER A 635 17.17 -15.35 27.10
CA SER A 635 18.37 -16.10 27.48
C SER A 635 18.59 -16.08 28.99
N LYS A 636 18.40 -14.92 29.64
CA LYS A 636 18.54 -14.78 31.09
C LYS A 636 17.50 -15.60 31.87
N GLN A 637 16.25 -15.63 31.42
CA GLN A 637 15.16 -16.26 32.18
C GLN A 637 15.08 -17.78 31.99
N TYR A 638 15.37 -18.28 30.78
CA TYR A 638 15.21 -19.70 30.45
C TYR A 638 16.52 -20.49 30.49
N GLY A 639 17.63 -19.84 30.85
CA GLY A 639 18.94 -20.51 31.02
C GLY A 639 19.44 -21.15 29.73
N VAL A 640 18.95 -20.68 28.58
CA VAL A 640 19.35 -21.17 27.27
C VAL A 640 20.61 -20.42 26.91
N ALA A 641 21.74 -21.12 27.00
CA ALA A 641 22.98 -20.61 26.43
C ALA A 641 22.73 -20.38 24.94
N ALA A 642 23.01 -19.18 24.44
CA ALA A 642 23.28 -19.04 23.03
C ALA A 642 24.32 -20.13 22.72
N LYS A 643 23.96 -21.15 21.92
CA LYS A 643 25.01 -21.87 21.22
C LYS A 643 25.81 -20.77 20.57
N GLU A 644 27.12 -20.72 20.80
CA GLU A 644 27.99 -19.80 20.07
C GLU A 644 27.55 -19.88 18.61
N ALA A 645 26.85 -18.86 18.14
CA ALA A 645 26.91 -18.53 16.75
C ALA A 645 28.40 -18.29 16.59
N SER A 646 29.08 -19.21 15.91
CA SER A 646 30.47 -19.01 15.58
C SER A 646 30.55 -17.63 14.97
N SER A 647 31.14 -16.70 15.71
CA SER A 647 31.45 -15.34 15.26
C SER A 647 32.64 -15.39 14.31
N ALA A 648 32.66 -16.40 13.43
CA ALA A 648 33.54 -16.43 12.30
C ALA A 648 32.90 -15.55 11.22
N PRO A 649 33.64 -14.57 10.68
CA PRO A 649 33.16 -13.80 9.54
C PRO A 649 32.76 -14.74 8.40
N SER A 650 31.77 -14.33 7.60
CA SER A 650 31.12 -15.10 6.54
C SER A 650 32.00 -15.48 5.33
N LEU A 651 33.33 -15.44 5.46
CA LEU A 651 34.31 -16.01 4.52
C LEU A 651 35.72 -15.96 5.15
N GLU A 652 36.36 -17.10 5.33
CA GLU A 652 37.79 -17.20 5.68
C GLU A 652 38.55 -17.80 4.49
N VAL A 653 39.52 -17.06 3.94
CA VAL A 653 40.31 -17.47 2.77
C VAL A 653 41.69 -17.92 3.23
N LYS A 654 42.05 -19.19 2.96
CA LYS A 654 43.39 -19.75 3.18
C LYS A 654 43.96 -20.32 1.88
N PHE A 655 45.24 -20.02 1.62
CA PHE A 655 45.97 -20.34 0.39
C PHE A 655 46.89 -21.54 0.57
N VAL A 656 46.62 -22.71 -0.05
CA VAL A 656 47.59 -23.83 -0.19
C VAL A 656 47.15 -24.77 -1.35
N GLY A 657 48.07 -25.14 -2.27
CA GLY A 657 47.89 -26.14 -3.35
C GLY A 657 48.02 -27.61 -2.88
N ALA A 658 47.91 -28.70 -3.65
CA ALA A 658 47.67 -29.01 -5.08
C ALA A 658 46.81 -30.33 -5.16
N PRO A 659 46.28 -30.77 -6.32
CA PRO A 659 44.88 -31.22 -6.46
C PRO A 659 44.62 -32.72 -6.74
N THR A 660 43.38 -33.21 -6.49
CA THR A 660 42.43 -33.78 -7.51
C THR A 660 41.06 -34.25 -6.96
N ASP A 661 40.06 -34.22 -7.88
CA ASP A 661 38.81 -35.01 -8.02
C ASP A 661 37.43 -34.46 -7.58
N ARG A 662 36.66 -33.96 -8.56
CA ARG A 662 35.31 -33.37 -8.44
C ARG A 662 34.14 -34.32 -8.80
N ALA A 663 34.39 -35.45 -9.46
CA ALA A 663 33.33 -36.40 -9.85
C ALA A 663 32.58 -37.05 -8.66
N VAL A 664 33.22 -37.13 -7.49
CA VAL A 664 32.65 -37.71 -6.26
C VAL A 664 31.58 -36.81 -5.64
N THR A 665 31.64 -35.49 -5.87
CA THR A 665 30.78 -34.52 -5.17
C THR A 665 29.35 -34.47 -5.72
N LEU A 666 29.13 -34.81 -7.00
CA LEU A 666 27.81 -34.72 -7.63
C LEU A 666 26.91 -35.94 -7.40
N ARG A 667 27.39 -36.98 -6.67
CA ARG A 667 26.70 -38.27 -6.46
C ARG A 667 26.15 -38.90 -7.76
N GLN A 668 26.76 -38.59 -8.89
CA GLN A 668 26.46 -39.16 -10.21
C GLN A 668 27.77 -39.70 -10.81
N PRO A 669 28.23 -40.88 -10.36
CA PRO A 669 29.53 -41.43 -10.77
C PRO A 669 29.62 -41.75 -12.27
N ASP A 670 28.46 -41.82 -12.95
CA ASP A 670 28.35 -42.16 -14.37
C ASP A 670 28.24 -40.91 -15.27
N SER A 671 28.25 -39.70 -14.70
CA SER A 671 28.15 -38.45 -15.47
C SER A 671 29.46 -38.14 -16.22
N ARG A 672 29.35 -37.80 -17.50
CA ARG A 672 30.48 -37.41 -18.37
C ARG A 672 30.19 -36.09 -19.07
N LEU A 673 31.25 -35.32 -19.33
CA LEU A 673 31.15 -34.01 -19.99
C LEU A 673 30.96 -34.19 -21.50
N GLY A 674 29.89 -33.60 -22.05
CA GLY A 674 29.68 -33.42 -23.48
C GLY A 674 30.04 -32.00 -23.93
N LEU A 675 30.34 -31.81 -25.22
CA LEU A 675 30.72 -30.52 -25.79
C LEU A 675 29.52 -29.86 -26.48
N VAL A 676 29.27 -28.58 -26.23
CA VAL A 676 28.30 -27.80 -27.03
C VAL A 676 28.97 -27.39 -28.34
N ILE A 677 28.49 -27.93 -29.45
CA ILE A 677 29.10 -27.72 -30.78
C ILE A 677 28.35 -26.69 -31.62
N GLU A 678 27.06 -26.43 -31.33
CA GLU A 678 26.31 -25.36 -31.99
C GLU A 678 25.38 -24.65 -31.00
N ASN A 679 25.31 -23.32 -31.11
CA ASN A 679 24.29 -22.49 -30.47
C ASN A 679 23.81 -21.41 -31.44
N ARG A 680 22.61 -21.58 -31.99
CA ARG A 680 22.06 -20.70 -33.03
C ARG A 680 20.74 -20.08 -32.57
N LEU A 681 20.67 -18.75 -32.57
CA LEU A 681 19.43 -18.03 -32.30
C LEU A 681 18.44 -18.26 -33.45
N LEU A 682 17.25 -18.75 -33.13
CA LEU A 682 16.18 -19.09 -34.07
C LEU A 682 15.14 -17.98 -34.23
N THR A 683 15.20 -16.93 -33.41
CA THR A 683 14.18 -15.86 -33.35
C THR A 683 14.73 -14.51 -33.79
N ALA A 684 13.89 -13.74 -34.49
CA ALA A 684 14.21 -12.39 -34.91
C ALA A 684 14.24 -11.39 -33.73
N ALA A 685 14.85 -10.23 -33.95
CA ALA A 685 14.96 -9.18 -32.94
C ALA A 685 13.57 -8.70 -32.47
N GLY A 686 13.38 -8.62 -31.15
CA GLY A 686 12.12 -8.22 -30.53
C GLY A 686 11.20 -9.38 -30.12
N ALA A 687 11.54 -10.63 -30.43
CA ALA A 687 10.87 -11.82 -29.89
C ALA A 687 11.73 -12.50 -28.79
N PRO A 688 11.11 -13.23 -27.83
CA PRO A 688 11.84 -13.98 -26.81
C PRO A 688 12.85 -14.96 -27.45
N ALA A 689 14.10 -14.88 -27.01
CA ALA A 689 15.21 -15.61 -27.62
C ALA A 689 14.99 -17.14 -27.52
N LYS A 690 14.86 -17.81 -28.67
CA LYS A 690 14.89 -19.28 -28.73
C LYS A 690 16.16 -19.72 -29.44
N HIS A 691 16.88 -20.66 -28.86
CA HIS A 691 18.15 -21.15 -29.39
C HIS A 691 18.03 -22.63 -29.79
N HIS A 692 18.65 -22.97 -30.91
CA HIS A 692 19.01 -24.34 -31.25
C HIS A 692 20.36 -24.66 -30.60
N LEU A 693 20.45 -25.77 -29.88
CA LEU A 693 21.68 -26.24 -29.26
C LEU A 693 22.01 -27.64 -29.77
N GLU A 694 23.22 -27.87 -30.23
CA GLU A 694 23.74 -29.19 -30.57
C GLU A 694 24.87 -29.59 -29.62
N PHE A 695 24.84 -30.85 -29.19
CA PHE A 695 25.80 -31.41 -28.24
C PHE A 695 26.49 -32.61 -28.87
N GLU A 696 27.81 -32.62 -28.83
CA GLU A 696 28.60 -33.82 -29.09
C GLU A 696 28.73 -34.61 -27.78
N LEU A 697 28.15 -35.81 -27.78
CA LEU A 697 28.25 -36.74 -26.65
C LEU A 697 29.56 -37.53 -26.73
N PRO A 698 30.11 -37.99 -25.59
CA PRO A 698 31.27 -38.89 -25.59
C PRO A 698 31.03 -40.15 -26.43
N GLN A 699 32.11 -40.72 -26.97
CA GLN A 699 32.09 -41.80 -27.99
C GLN A 699 31.29 -43.08 -27.62
N ASP A 700 30.91 -43.24 -26.36
CA ASP A 700 30.19 -44.41 -25.83
C ASP A 700 28.89 -44.05 -25.10
N MET A 701 28.35 -42.83 -25.31
CA MET A 701 27.16 -42.33 -24.62
C MET A 701 26.01 -42.09 -25.59
N THR A 702 24.82 -42.61 -25.25
CA THR A 702 23.58 -42.36 -25.96
C THR A 702 22.64 -41.50 -25.11
N TYR A 703 21.81 -40.69 -25.75
CA TYR A 703 20.81 -39.84 -25.09
C TYR A 703 19.43 -40.09 -25.69
N GLN A 704 18.43 -40.22 -24.84
CA GLN A 704 17.03 -40.47 -25.22
C GLN A 704 16.09 -39.52 -24.46
N ALA A 705 14.88 -39.33 -25.02
CA ALA A 705 13.89 -38.45 -24.42
C ALA A 705 13.47 -38.95 -23.03
N GLY A 706 13.74 -38.16 -21.99
CA GLY A 706 13.56 -38.51 -20.58
C GLY A 706 14.85 -38.48 -19.76
N ASP A 707 16.01 -38.49 -20.42
CA ASP A 707 17.32 -38.34 -19.77
C ASP A 707 17.54 -36.90 -19.27
N TYR A 708 18.38 -36.76 -18.23
CA TYR A 708 18.66 -35.48 -17.58
C TYR A 708 19.86 -34.77 -18.23
N LEU A 709 19.65 -33.57 -18.77
CA LEU A 709 20.71 -32.71 -19.31
C LEU A 709 20.92 -31.50 -18.40
N ALA A 710 22.12 -31.35 -17.84
CA ALA A 710 22.50 -30.21 -17.03
C ALA A 710 23.33 -29.21 -17.86
N ILE A 711 22.83 -27.98 -18.03
CA ILE A 711 23.53 -26.89 -18.74
C ILE A 711 24.12 -25.95 -17.69
N LEU A 712 25.45 -25.81 -17.67
CA LEU A 712 26.16 -24.96 -16.72
C LEU A 712 26.59 -23.65 -17.40
N PRO A 713 26.21 -22.47 -16.87
CA PRO A 713 26.61 -21.18 -17.43
C PRO A 713 28.07 -20.85 -17.09
N SER A 714 28.78 -20.23 -18.03
CA SER A 714 30.13 -19.68 -17.80
C SER A 714 30.14 -18.16 -18.03
N ASN A 715 30.81 -17.42 -17.15
CA ASN A 715 30.93 -15.97 -17.26
C ASN A 715 31.98 -15.57 -18.33
N PRO A 716 31.74 -14.50 -19.10
CA PRO A 716 32.71 -14.03 -20.10
C PRO A 716 34.07 -13.70 -19.48
N PRO A 717 35.20 -14.11 -20.10
CA PRO A 717 36.55 -13.89 -19.56
C PRO A 717 36.88 -12.42 -19.27
N ASP A 718 36.31 -11.49 -20.03
CA ASP A 718 36.50 -10.05 -19.83
C ASP A 718 35.91 -9.55 -18.51
N TYR A 719 34.78 -10.11 -18.08
CA TYR A 719 34.14 -9.74 -16.82
C TYR A 719 34.90 -10.30 -15.62
N VAL A 720 35.37 -11.54 -15.73
CA VAL A 720 36.24 -12.17 -14.72
C VAL A 720 37.52 -11.34 -14.55
N ARG A 721 38.19 -10.96 -15.64
CA ARG A 721 39.39 -10.10 -15.60
C ARG A 721 39.12 -8.74 -14.96
N ARG A 722 37.98 -8.11 -15.26
CA ARG A 722 37.62 -6.80 -14.69
C ARG A 722 37.40 -6.87 -13.18
N VAL A 723 36.77 -7.94 -12.70
CA VAL A 723 36.55 -8.19 -11.26
C VAL A 723 37.89 -8.46 -10.56
N LEU A 724 38.73 -9.35 -11.12
CA LEU A 724 40.06 -9.63 -10.59
C LEU A 724 40.92 -8.37 -10.46
N ALA A 725 40.92 -7.51 -11.49
CA ALA A 725 41.65 -6.24 -11.46
C ALA A 725 41.09 -5.26 -10.43
N ARG A 726 39.76 -5.16 -10.29
CA ARG A 726 39.10 -4.24 -9.35
C ARG A 726 39.42 -4.56 -7.89
N PHE A 727 39.58 -5.84 -7.57
CA PHE A 727 39.90 -6.32 -6.22
C PHE A 727 41.40 -6.65 -6.05
N LYS A 728 42.21 -6.48 -7.10
CA LYS A 728 43.66 -6.73 -7.13
C LYS A 728 44.03 -8.16 -6.71
N VAL A 729 43.27 -9.13 -7.21
CA VAL A 729 43.45 -10.55 -6.90
C VAL A 729 44.02 -11.27 -8.11
N SER A 730 44.99 -12.17 -7.92
CA SER A 730 45.58 -12.90 -9.05
C SER A 730 44.59 -13.91 -9.64
N PRO A 731 44.52 -14.07 -10.98
CA PRO A 731 43.69 -15.10 -11.60
C PRO A 731 44.05 -16.53 -11.16
N GLU A 732 45.31 -16.80 -10.84
CA GLU A 732 45.78 -18.12 -10.38
C GLU A 732 45.60 -18.32 -8.86
N GLN A 733 45.00 -17.36 -8.16
CA GLN A 733 44.87 -17.42 -6.71
C GLN A 733 43.81 -18.45 -6.31
N GLU A 734 44.22 -19.50 -5.59
CA GLU A 734 43.33 -20.57 -5.12
C GLU A 734 42.60 -20.19 -3.84
N ILE A 735 41.34 -20.60 -3.74
CA ILE A 735 40.46 -20.42 -2.58
C ILE A 735 39.73 -21.73 -2.27
N VAL A 736 39.43 -21.96 -0.99
CA VAL A 736 38.54 -23.04 -0.54
C VAL A 736 37.26 -22.39 -0.03
N LEU A 737 36.12 -22.83 -0.55
CA LEU A 737 34.81 -22.35 -0.13
C LEU A 737 34.20 -23.36 0.85
N SER A 738 33.55 -22.94 1.93
CA SER A 738 32.80 -23.84 2.83
C SER A 738 31.37 -23.32 2.95
N ALA A 739 30.37 -24.20 2.95
CA ALA A 739 28.97 -23.80 3.09
C ALA A 739 28.25 -24.64 4.15
N ALA A 740 27.45 -23.97 4.99
CA ALA A 740 26.63 -24.61 6.01
C ALA A 740 25.30 -25.21 5.45
N GLY A 741 25.09 -25.14 4.13
CA GLY A 741 23.92 -25.67 3.42
C GLY A 741 24.24 -26.05 1.96
N PRO A 742 23.31 -26.67 1.22
CA PRO A 742 23.58 -27.17 -0.14
C PRO A 742 23.88 -26.02 -1.11
N THR A 743 24.99 -26.13 -1.86
CA THR A 743 25.41 -25.15 -2.87
C THR A 743 25.98 -25.84 -4.10
N THR A 744 25.94 -25.17 -5.26
CA THR A 744 26.51 -25.64 -6.54
C THR A 744 27.99 -25.25 -6.71
N LEU A 745 28.51 -24.43 -5.78
CA LEU A 745 29.92 -24.06 -5.74
C LEU A 745 30.77 -25.22 -5.20
N PRO A 746 32.02 -25.38 -5.67
CA PRO A 746 32.92 -26.41 -5.16
C PRO A 746 33.32 -26.08 -3.72
N THR A 747 32.57 -26.62 -2.75
CA THR A 747 32.90 -26.47 -1.33
C THR A 747 33.88 -27.55 -0.87
N ASP A 748 34.65 -27.20 0.14
CA ASP A 748 35.59 -28.05 0.86
C ASP A 748 36.72 -28.60 -0.02
N LYS A 749 37.01 -27.91 -1.15
CA LYS A 749 38.12 -28.18 -2.08
C LYS A 749 38.75 -26.86 -2.57
N PRO A 750 40.07 -26.83 -2.82
CA PRO A 750 40.73 -25.70 -3.46
C PRO A 750 40.27 -25.53 -4.91
N VAL A 751 39.97 -24.30 -5.31
CA VAL A 751 39.57 -23.90 -6.67
C VAL A 751 40.17 -22.53 -6.97
N SER A 752 40.60 -22.26 -8.21
CA SER A 752 41.09 -20.93 -8.54
C SER A 752 39.96 -19.88 -8.52
N ILE A 753 40.27 -18.65 -8.10
CA ILE A 753 39.28 -17.56 -8.12
C ILE A 753 38.79 -17.31 -9.54
N SER A 754 39.66 -17.44 -10.55
CA SER A 754 39.24 -17.34 -11.94
C SER A 754 38.22 -18.42 -12.31
N GLU A 755 38.36 -19.66 -11.85
CA GLU A 755 37.37 -20.74 -12.04
C GLU A 755 36.05 -20.48 -11.32
N VAL A 756 36.09 -20.03 -10.06
CA VAL A 756 34.86 -19.67 -9.32
C VAL A 756 34.10 -18.56 -10.04
N LEU A 757 34.83 -17.52 -10.47
CA LEU A 757 34.25 -16.38 -11.18
C LEU A 757 33.84 -16.71 -12.61
N SER A 758 34.49 -17.69 -13.27
CA SER A 758 34.10 -18.15 -14.60
C SER A 758 32.93 -19.14 -14.58
N GLY A 759 32.52 -19.63 -13.40
CA GLY A 759 31.69 -20.83 -13.25
C GLY A 759 32.59 -22.07 -13.29
N ALA A 760 32.80 -22.71 -12.15
CA ALA A 760 33.90 -23.66 -11.93
C ALA A 760 33.82 -24.89 -12.87
N ARG A 761 34.91 -25.26 -13.54
CA ARG A 761 35.06 -26.49 -14.35
C ARG A 761 35.12 -27.77 -13.52
#